data_AF-A0AAV3ZAJ1-F1
#
_entry.id   AF-A0AAV3ZAJ1-F1
#
_cell.length_a   1.000
_cell.length_b   1.000
_cell.length_c   1.000
_cell.angle_alpha   90.00
_cell.angle_beta   90.00
_cell.angle_gamma   90.00
#
_symmetry.space_group_name_H-M   'P 1'
#
loop_
_entity.id
_entity.type
_entity.pdbx_description
1 polymer ?
#
loop_
_entity_poly.entity_id
_entity_poly.type
_entity_poly.pdbx_seq_one_letter_code
_entity_poly.pdbx_strand_id
1 'polypeptide(L)'
;MAARDLSKTFEEVESEDFSLETSVPTDMTMSPDHSEAEGKRKKRHLTKQLIERKQLLHDMQLLKIELSQKNLALENIKAEHVQQIEELEEKLHDTTHQKQILQARLESELQIQSEEARKRQELIKRELDAVRARQQQLEGANQRLQEKAGDIRRSLQDLTMSEERFYHLRGLPDEELSLRDYVAMRLFEALKPVQTEVSQLRATNKSLEDEVAGLSRDLLETQKRLEEERQAHGEIRVQHNKLTTEYAETASKVKSDNYKVENYDKIKLERDSFESDQLEACRQLMTLEASFANVQKERDELSRDYSSAKQTIALLKQDKDFLTRQHTEALHKAEYAEEKLQQLSRQLEDAKLAREEMYEKYVASRDQYKSEYESKLKEELEQIRTFKIVAVMLYFKMLYIFPTPFSPFFKKKNTVIYRRNLREARDLALSERDRAIASEREMNTKYDQLMTEFHQSQSDRDSKESGLQNELKIKMFEAERTQMIHAETVKNLGQAEMDIEKLQKKAEVLTKEYYSLQTSMEKRIVELETALSEKNSKLEAYEKLEQDLDAVVMQAAEVENEDDAEKVLFSYGYGANVASTTKRRMQQSVHLARRVLQLEKANTGLRKDVVEYKNKINSLVKEVENTNNLLDQSQQPYSYLIQSIKTRDAQIQQQGATIKVLEEDLRRVEKERDEMARTQNQMSLDLERLLNQKEEMAVMKQVVLSLSERKLDTGHAKTRDFRPSKSLSTTSRRFHQAFETHDDPNVVKPGSLHMTKAKPVQGSTHSKRGTHFSKVYGVAKT
;
A
#
# COMPACT_ATOMS: atom_id res chain seq x y z
N MET A 1 -3.78 -61.63 -72.18
CA MET A 1 -3.70 -62.76 -73.13
C MET A 1 -4.59 -62.46 -74.31
N ALA A 2 -4.02 -61.93 -75.40
CA ALA A 2 -4.59 -61.85 -76.74
C ALA A 2 -3.48 -61.30 -77.65
N ALA A 3 -3.41 -61.76 -78.89
CA ALA A 3 -2.31 -61.56 -79.85
C ALA A 3 -0.97 -62.21 -79.39
N ARG A 4 -0.16 -62.87 -80.23
CA ARG A 4 0.15 -62.76 -81.68
C ARG A 4 0.96 -61.51 -82.06
N ASP A 5 1.96 -61.58 -82.94
CA ASP A 5 2.67 -62.74 -83.52
C ASP A 5 4.04 -62.29 -84.06
N LEU A 6 4.94 -63.27 -84.24
CA LEU A 6 5.97 -63.37 -85.31
C LEU A 6 6.75 -62.10 -85.74
N SER A 7 7.98 -61.94 -85.22
CA SER A 7 9.18 -61.37 -85.89
C SER A 7 10.38 -61.44 -84.93
N LYS A 8 11.65 -61.64 -85.35
CA LYS A 8 12.19 -61.94 -86.69
C LYS A 8 13.59 -62.59 -86.61
N THR A 9 14.05 -63.14 -87.75
CA THR A 9 15.43 -63.41 -88.23
C THR A 9 16.64 -63.09 -87.33
N PHE A 10 17.57 -64.04 -87.22
CA PHE A 10 19.00 -64.08 -87.65
C PHE A 10 19.52 -65.49 -87.21
N GLU A 11 20.55 -66.15 -87.76
CA GLU A 11 21.73 -65.76 -88.57
C GLU A 11 21.88 -66.67 -89.84
N GLU A 12 23.08 -66.72 -90.43
CA GLU A 12 23.50 -67.54 -91.61
C GLU A 12 22.74 -67.24 -92.92
N VAL A 13 23.32 -66.67 -93.98
CA VAL A 13 24.73 -66.37 -94.31
C VAL A 13 25.63 -67.59 -94.30
N GLU A 14 25.39 -68.50 -95.25
CA GLU A 14 26.49 -69.10 -96.00
C GLU A 14 26.02 -69.36 -97.44
N SER A 15 26.74 -68.77 -98.40
CA SER A 15 26.53 -68.97 -99.82
C SER A 15 27.81 -69.55 -100.42
N GLU A 16 28.00 -70.87 -100.28
CA GLU A 16 28.98 -71.59 -101.09
C GLU A 16 28.39 -71.94 -102.47
N ASP A 17 28.88 -71.21 -103.47
CA ASP A 17 29.34 -71.67 -104.77
C ASP A 17 28.52 -72.73 -105.55
N PHE A 18 27.90 -72.23 -106.63
CA PHE A 18 28.33 -72.55 -107.99
C PHE A 18 28.90 -73.95 -108.25
N SER A 19 28.01 -74.89 -108.54
CA SER A 19 28.29 -75.89 -109.56
C SER A 19 28.33 -75.25 -110.97
N LEU A 20 29.12 -75.85 -111.86
CA LEU A 20 29.19 -75.62 -113.32
C LEU A 20 29.96 -74.37 -113.82
N GLU A 21 31.26 -74.58 -113.96
CA GLU A 21 31.87 -74.80 -115.30
C GLU A 21 31.35 -73.93 -116.46
N THR A 22 32.02 -72.82 -116.71
CA THR A 22 32.16 -72.31 -118.08
C THR A 22 33.14 -73.21 -118.85
N SER A 23 32.61 -74.21 -119.57
CA SER A 23 33.44 -74.98 -120.51
C SER A 23 32.73 -75.22 -121.85
N VAL A 24 33.37 -74.70 -122.92
CA VAL A 24 33.13 -74.94 -124.36
C VAL A 24 31.72 -74.67 -124.92
N PRO A 25 31.58 -74.45 -126.25
CA PRO A 25 30.51 -73.60 -126.77
C PRO A 25 29.46 -74.34 -127.59
N THR A 26 28.45 -73.60 -128.06
CA THR A 26 27.77 -73.94 -129.32
C THR A 26 28.13 -72.89 -130.36
N ASP A 27 28.72 -73.32 -131.48
CA ASP A 27 28.88 -72.50 -132.67
C ASP A 27 28.57 -73.36 -133.92
N MET A 28 28.40 -72.70 -135.06
CA MET A 28 28.30 -73.26 -136.40
C MET A 28 27.02 -74.06 -136.72
N THR A 29 25.94 -73.31 -136.96
CA THR A 29 25.18 -73.51 -138.21
C THR A 29 25.63 -72.52 -139.31
N MET A 30 26.94 -72.48 -139.59
CA MET A 30 27.45 -71.87 -140.81
C MET A 30 27.72 -72.93 -141.87
N SER A 31 26.88 -72.93 -142.90
CA SER A 31 27.37 -73.15 -144.27
C SER A 31 28.21 -71.92 -144.68
N PRO A 32 29.33 -72.08 -145.44
CA PRO A 32 29.26 -72.83 -146.69
C PRO A 32 30.51 -73.58 -147.18
N ASP A 33 30.28 -74.23 -148.33
CA ASP A 33 31.20 -74.38 -149.48
C ASP A 33 32.03 -75.67 -149.56
N HIS A 34 31.50 -76.64 -150.32
CA HIS A 34 32.28 -77.72 -150.92
C HIS A 34 31.69 -78.11 -152.30
N SER A 35 32.26 -77.54 -153.36
CA SER A 35 32.55 -78.14 -154.68
C SER A 35 31.49 -78.86 -155.55
N GLU A 36 31.73 -78.75 -156.87
CA GLU A 36 31.42 -79.76 -157.91
C GLU A 36 29.93 -79.94 -158.34
N ALA A 37 29.63 -80.44 -159.55
CA ALA A 37 30.49 -81.12 -160.54
C ALA A 37 30.41 -80.56 -161.99
N GLU A 38 31.13 -81.25 -162.88
CA GLU A 38 31.45 -80.98 -164.30
C GLU A 38 30.29 -80.66 -165.29
N GLY A 39 30.64 -80.25 -166.52
CA GLY A 39 29.65 -80.14 -167.62
C GLY A 39 30.16 -79.85 -169.06
N LYS A 40 31.43 -80.15 -169.36
CA LYS A 40 32.14 -79.87 -170.64
C LYS A 40 31.30 -80.00 -171.95
N ARG A 41 31.05 -78.90 -172.69
CA ARG A 41 31.48 -78.66 -174.12
C ARG A 41 30.72 -77.57 -174.90
N LYS A 42 31.50 -76.74 -175.66
CA LYS A 42 31.13 -75.96 -176.88
C LYS A 42 30.06 -74.84 -176.71
N LYS A 43 30.10 -73.69 -177.42
CA LYS A 43 31.19 -72.87 -177.98
C LYS A 43 30.62 -71.46 -178.31
N ARG A 44 31.28 -70.38 -177.87
CA ARG A 44 31.24 -69.00 -178.46
C ARG A 44 29.97 -68.10 -178.41
N HIS A 45 29.05 -68.13 -177.42
CA HIS A 45 27.94 -67.11 -177.42
C HIS A 45 27.33 -66.56 -176.10
N LEU A 46 27.74 -66.97 -174.88
CA LEU A 46 26.91 -66.79 -173.66
C LEU A 46 27.41 -65.83 -172.56
N THR A 47 28.36 -64.94 -172.83
CA THR A 47 29.28 -64.39 -171.80
C THR A 47 28.71 -63.41 -170.74
N LYS A 48 27.45 -62.97 -170.81
CA LYS A 48 26.97 -61.82 -170.00
C LYS A 48 26.45 -62.17 -168.59
N GLN A 49 25.69 -63.26 -168.43
CA GLN A 49 24.99 -63.60 -167.18
C GLN A 49 25.90 -63.97 -165.99
N LEU A 50 27.19 -64.24 -166.23
CA LEU A 50 28.11 -64.67 -165.17
C LEU A 50 28.56 -63.52 -164.25
N ILE A 51 28.46 -62.27 -164.71
CA ILE A 51 29.02 -61.10 -164.02
C ILE A 51 28.06 -60.62 -162.91
N GLU A 52 26.77 -60.46 -163.22
CA GLU A 52 25.73 -60.06 -162.26
C GLU A 52 25.66 -61.02 -161.06
N ARG A 53 25.77 -62.34 -161.32
CA ARG A 53 25.80 -63.37 -160.26
C ARG A 53 27.01 -63.26 -159.33
N LYS A 54 28.14 -62.68 -159.78
CA LYS A 54 29.30 -62.44 -158.92
C LYS A 54 29.16 -61.17 -158.07
N GLN A 55 28.56 -60.11 -158.58
CA GLN A 55 28.32 -58.89 -157.79
C GLN A 55 27.35 -59.18 -156.64
N LEU A 56 26.20 -59.81 -156.93
CA LEU A 56 25.22 -60.19 -155.90
C LEU A 56 25.80 -61.12 -154.81
N LEU A 57 26.76 -61.99 -155.16
CA LEU A 57 27.48 -62.82 -154.18
C LEU A 57 28.41 -61.99 -153.28
N HIS A 58 29.08 -60.96 -153.82
CA HIS A 58 29.98 -60.09 -153.06
C HIS A 58 29.20 -59.15 -152.14
N ASP A 59 28.12 -58.54 -152.64
CA ASP A 59 27.26 -57.65 -151.86
C ASP A 59 26.62 -58.42 -150.68
N MET A 60 26.21 -59.68 -150.91
CA MET A 60 25.73 -60.58 -149.85
C MET A 60 26.82 -60.97 -148.85
N GLN A 61 28.10 -61.08 -149.25
CA GLN A 61 29.21 -61.30 -148.32
C GLN A 61 29.48 -60.06 -147.46
N LEU A 62 29.48 -58.86 -148.04
CA LEU A 62 29.62 -57.60 -147.30
C LEU A 62 28.50 -57.42 -146.27
N LEU A 63 27.23 -57.63 -146.68
CA LEU A 63 26.09 -57.58 -145.77
C LEU A 63 26.17 -58.64 -144.66
N LYS A 64 26.69 -59.84 -144.93
CA LYS A 64 26.96 -60.84 -143.87
C LYS A 64 28.02 -60.36 -142.88
N ILE A 65 29.08 -59.71 -143.34
CA ILE A 65 30.14 -59.18 -142.47
C ILE A 65 29.60 -58.02 -141.62
N GLU A 66 28.88 -57.07 -142.21
CA GLU A 66 28.23 -55.99 -141.45
C GLU A 66 27.22 -56.53 -140.43
N LEU A 67 26.43 -57.54 -140.79
CA LEU A 67 25.50 -58.20 -139.87
C LEU A 67 26.26 -58.87 -138.71
N SER A 68 27.34 -59.61 -139.00
CA SER A 68 28.14 -60.27 -137.96
C SER A 68 28.86 -59.28 -137.03
N GLN A 69 29.36 -58.16 -137.56
CA GLN A 69 29.99 -57.10 -136.77
C GLN A 69 28.95 -56.36 -135.90
N LYS A 70 27.74 -56.11 -136.43
CA LYS A 70 26.66 -55.51 -135.63
C LYS A 70 26.09 -56.49 -134.60
N ASN A 71 26.03 -57.79 -134.89
CA ASN A 71 25.66 -58.80 -133.92
C ASN A 71 26.70 -58.88 -132.79
N LEU A 72 28.00 -58.94 -133.11
CA LEU A 72 29.08 -58.95 -132.11
C LEU A 72 29.07 -57.66 -131.27
N ALA A 73 28.84 -56.50 -131.87
CA ALA A 73 28.70 -55.25 -131.12
C ALA A 73 27.46 -55.25 -130.20
N LEU A 74 26.33 -55.80 -130.66
CA LEU A 74 25.13 -56.00 -129.84
C LEU A 74 25.32 -57.05 -128.74
N GLU A 75 26.15 -58.06 -128.96
CA GLU A 75 26.49 -59.09 -127.97
C GLU A 75 27.44 -58.55 -126.91
N ASN A 76 28.46 -57.77 -127.29
CA ASN A 76 29.30 -57.06 -126.32
C ASN A 76 28.50 -56.06 -125.48
N ILE A 77 27.64 -55.24 -126.10
CA ILE A 77 26.77 -54.29 -125.37
C ILE A 77 25.77 -55.02 -124.45
N LYS A 78 25.25 -56.19 -124.87
CA LYS A 78 24.45 -57.04 -123.98
C LYS A 78 25.27 -57.60 -122.83
N ALA A 79 26.50 -58.05 -123.05
CA ALA A 79 27.37 -58.57 -122.00
C ALA A 79 27.76 -57.48 -120.99
N GLU A 80 28.11 -56.27 -121.46
CA GLU A 80 28.35 -55.10 -120.62
C GLU A 80 27.10 -54.73 -119.80
N HIS A 81 25.90 -54.77 -120.40
CA HIS A 81 24.66 -54.52 -119.67
C HIS A 81 24.24 -55.66 -118.73
N VAL A 82 24.54 -56.92 -119.05
CA VAL A 82 24.31 -58.06 -118.14
C VAL A 82 25.25 -57.96 -116.94
N GLN A 83 26.54 -57.71 -117.15
CA GLN A 83 27.47 -57.46 -116.04
C GLN A 83 27.03 -56.25 -115.21
N GLN A 84 26.58 -55.15 -115.83
CA GLN A 84 26.03 -54.00 -115.10
C GLN A 84 24.75 -54.33 -114.31
N ILE A 85 23.92 -55.25 -114.80
CA ILE A 85 22.74 -55.74 -114.07
C ILE A 85 23.19 -56.61 -112.88
N GLU A 86 24.06 -57.59 -113.10
CA GLU A 86 24.63 -58.45 -112.05
C GLU A 86 25.32 -57.60 -110.95
N GLU A 87 26.15 -56.64 -111.35
CA GLU A 87 26.78 -55.67 -110.46
C GLU A 87 25.80 -54.74 -109.72
N LEU A 88 24.59 -54.51 -110.24
CA LEU A 88 23.55 -53.73 -109.57
C LEU A 88 22.66 -54.62 -108.70
N GLU A 89 22.46 -55.88 -109.06
CA GLU A 89 21.73 -56.88 -108.29
C GLU A 89 22.53 -57.35 -107.06
N GLU A 90 23.86 -57.49 -107.18
CA GLU A 90 24.78 -57.71 -106.05
C GLU A 90 24.73 -56.52 -105.07
N LYS A 91 24.91 -55.29 -105.56
CA LYS A 91 24.84 -54.07 -104.75
C LYS A 91 23.44 -53.85 -104.14
N LEU A 92 22.38 -54.31 -104.81
CA LEU A 92 21.02 -54.34 -104.26
C LEU A 92 20.90 -55.42 -103.17
N HIS A 93 21.47 -56.61 -103.38
CA HIS A 93 21.48 -57.67 -102.37
C HIS A 93 22.20 -57.20 -101.10
N ASP A 94 23.42 -56.68 -101.22
CA ASP A 94 24.21 -56.08 -100.14
C ASP A 94 23.41 -55.02 -99.37
N THR A 95 22.83 -54.05 -100.08
CA THR A 95 22.07 -52.97 -99.41
C THR A 95 20.77 -53.47 -98.78
N THR A 96 20.13 -54.52 -99.32
CA THR A 96 18.99 -55.17 -98.64
C THR A 96 19.43 -56.01 -97.44
N HIS A 97 20.59 -56.67 -97.48
CA HIS A 97 21.12 -57.44 -96.36
C HIS A 97 21.57 -56.51 -95.22
N GLN A 98 22.32 -55.45 -95.52
CA GLN A 98 22.66 -54.40 -94.55
C GLN A 98 21.41 -53.76 -93.93
N LYS A 99 20.36 -53.50 -94.73
CA LYS A 99 19.06 -53.04 -94.23
C LYS A 99 18.40 -54.06 -93.30
N GLN A 100 18.47 -55.36 -93.60
CA GLN A 100 17.94 -56.42 -92.73
C GLN A 100 18.71 -56.51 -91.41
N ILE A 101 20.05 -56.44 -91.44
CA ILE A 101 20.89 -56.38 -90.22
C ILE A 101 20.49 -55.17 -89.36
N LEU A 102 20.43 -53.97 -89.95
CA LEU A 102 20.07 -52.76 -89.22
C LEU A 102 18.62 -52.80 -88.70
N GLN A 103 17.69 -53.39 -89.45
CA GLN A 103 16.31 -53.57 -89.01
C GLN A 103 16.22 -54.56 -87.84
N ALA A 104 16.86 -55.73 -87.91
CA ALA A 104 16.85 -56.71 -86.83
C ALA A 104 17.57 -56.19 -85.58
N ARG A 105 18.67 -55.45 -85.75
CA ARG A 105 19.35 -54.75 -84.66
C ARG A 105 18.45 -53.72 -83.98
N LEU A 106 17.71 -52.91 -84.75
CA LEU A 106 16.76 -51.95 -84.20
C LEU A 106 15.56 -52.65 -83.52
N GLU A 107 15.02 -53.71 -84.11
CA GLU A 107 13.97 -54.54 -83.50
C GLU A 107 14.45 -55.17 -82.18
N SER A 108 15.70 -55.62 -82.11
CA SER A 108 16.34 -56.14 -80.89
C SER A 108 16.60 -55.07 -79.84
N GLU A 109 17.19 -53.92 -80.20
CA GLU A 109 17.44 -52.80 -79.27
C GLU A 109 16.11 -52.24 -78.71
N LEU A 110 15.05 -52.17 -79.54
CA LEU A 110 13.69 -51.83 -79.08
C LEU A 110 13.07 -52.90 -78.18
N GLN A 111 13.24 -54.19 -78.47
CA GLN A 111 12.78 -55.26 -77.58
C GLN A 111 13.46 -55.16 -76.21
N ILE A 112 14.80 -55.04 -76.19
CA ILE A 112 15.59 -54.90 -74.95
C ILE A 112 15.13 -53.69 -74.15
N GLN A 113 14.95 -52.52 -74.78
CA GLN A 113 14.42 -51.33 -74.10
C GLN A 113 12.99 -51.55 -73.57
N SER A 114 12.11 -52.23 -74.30
CA SER A 114 10.75 -52.56 -73.84
C SER A 114 10.74 -53.52 -72.65
N GLU A 115 11.64 -54.50 -72.65
CA GLU A 115 11.82 -55.44 -71.56
C GLU A 115 12.46 -54.78 -70.34
N GLU A 116 13.43 -53.89 -70.50
CA GLU A 116 13.99 -53.09 -69.40
C GLU A 116 12.95 -52.15 -68.80
N ALA A 117 12.18 -51.44 -69.63
CA ALA A 117 11.10 -50.58 -69.18
C ALA A 117 10.06 -51.38 -68.38
N ARG A 118 9.70 -52.58 -68.86
CA ARG A 118 8.83 -53.51 -68.14
C ARG A 118 9.46 -54.03 -66.83
N LYS A 119 10.73 -54.44 -66.84
CA LYS A 119 11.45 -54.91 -65.63
C LYS A 119 11.53 -53.80 -64.57
N ARG A 120 11.79 -52.55 -64.98
CA ARG A 120 11.72 -51.34 -64.12
C ARG A 120 10.31 -51.09 -63.60
N GLN A 121 9.28 -51.17 -64.44
CA GLN A 121 7.88 -50.98 -64.04
C GLN A 121 7.41 -52.08 -63.07
N GLU A 122 7.80 -53.33 -63.28
CA GLU A 122 7.52 -54.44 -62.36
C GLU A 122 8.26 -54.28 -61.02
N LEU A 123 9.50 -53.78 -61.02
CA LEU A 123 10.26 -53.47 -59.81
C LEU A 123 9.61 -52.33 -59.02
N ILE A 124 9.34 -51.18 -59.66
CA ILE A 124 8.62 -50.04 -59.06
C ILE A 124 7.25 -50.49 -58.51
N LYS A 125 6.54 -51.39 -59.21
CA LYS A 125 5.28 -51.95 -58.72
C LYS A 125 5.49 -52.80 -57.46
N ARG A 126 6.48 -53.70 -57.43
CA ARG A 126 6.81 -54.51 -56.24
C ARG A 126 7.18 -53.63 -55.04
N GLU A 127 7.95 -52.56 -55.27
CA GLU A 127 8.30 -51.58 -54.23
C GLU A 127 7.08 -50.81 -53.72
N LEU A 128 6.23 -50.30 -54.62
CA LEU A 128 4.98 -49.63 -54.24
C LEU A 128 4.03 -50.56 -53.48
N ASP A 129 3.88 -51.81 -53.90
CA ASP A 129 3.02 -52.79 -53.23
C ASP A 129 3.60 -53.24 -51.87
N ALA A 130 4.93 -53.29 -51.73
CA ALA A 130 5.59 -53.49 -50.42
C ALA A 130 5.44 -52.28 -49.49
N VAL A 131 5.56 -51.05 -50.01
CA VAL A 131 5.31 -49.81 -49.27
C VAL A 131 3.84 -49.73 -48.83
N ARG A 132 2.89 -50.08 -49.69
CA ARG A 132 1.45 -50.20 -49.36
C ARG A 132 1.19 -51.22 -48.26
N ALA A 133 1.77 -52.41 -48.35
CA ALA A 133 1.63 -53.44 -47.32
C ALA A 133 2.19 -52.97 -45.97
N ARG A 134 3.35 -52.29 -45.96
CA ARG A 134 3.92 -51.69 -44.75
C ARG A 134 3.05 -50.54 -44.22
N GLN A 135 2.49 -49.71 -45.09
CA GLN A 135 1.56 -48.64 -44.72
C GLN A 135 0.31 -49.22 -44.05
N GLN A 136 -0.33 -50.24 -44.64
CA GLN A 136 -1.50 -50.90 -44.05
C GLN A 136 -1.19 -51.55 -42.69
N GLN A 137 0.00 -52.14 -42.52
CA GLN A 137 0.46 -52.65 -41.22
C GLN A 137 0.62 -51.53 -40.18
N LEU A 138 1.18 -50.38 -40.57
CA LEU A 138 1.35 -49.22 -39.69
C LEU A 138 0.01 -48.54 -39.38
N GLU A 139 -0.92 -48.45 -40.33
CA GLU A 139 -2.28 -47.94 -40.14
C GLU A 139 -3.07 -48.84 -39.19
N GLY A 140 -3.04 -50.17 -39.38
CA GLY A 140 -3.67 -51.12 -38.47
C GLY A 140 -3.03 -51.15 -37.08
N ALA A 141 -1.72 -50.93 -36.97
CA ALA A 141 -1.05 -50.78 -35.68
C ALA A 141 -1.45 -49.46 -34.99
N ASN A 142 -1.51 -48.35 -35.73
CA ASN A 142 -1.93 -47.05 -35.24
C ASN A 142 -3.40 -47.08 -34.78
N GLN A 143 -4.31 -47.71 -35.55
CA GLN A 143 -5.70 -47.93 -35.13
C GLN A 143 -5.78 -48.70 -33.81
N ARG A 144 -5.05 -49.82 -33.66
CA ARG A 144 -5.00 -50.58 -32.40
C ARG A 144 -4.42 -49.78 -31.23
N LEU A 145 -3.49 -48.87 -31.49
CA LEU A 145 -2.95 -47.94 -30.48
C LEU A 145 -3.95 -46.84 -30.12
N GLN A 146 -4.73 -46.33 -31.08
CA GLN A 146 -5.83 -45.39 -30.84
C GLN A 146 -6.99 -46.03 -30.08
N GLU A 147 -7.34 -47.28 -30.39
CA GLU A 147 -8.31 -48.09 -29.64
C GLU A 147 -7.85 -48.26 -28.19
N LYS A 148 -6.62 -48.74 -27.96
CA LYS A 148 -6.04 -48.86 -26.61
C LYS A 148 -5.94 -47.52 -25.87
N ALA A 149 -5.57 -46.44 -26.55
CA ALA A 149 -5.56 -45.10 -25.94
C ALA A 149 -6.97 -44.62 -25.62
N GLY A 150 -7.97 -44.99 -26.42
CA GLY A 150 -9.40 -44.79 -26.15
C GLY A 150 -9.89 -45.59 -24.95
N ASP A 151 -9.45 -46.84 -24.81
CA ASP A 151 -9.74 -47.69 -23.64
C ASP A 151 -9.13 -47.12 -22.36
N ILE A 152 -7.87 -46.69 -22.41
CA ILE A 152 -7.21 -46.01 -21.28
C ILE A 152 -7.97 -44.73 -20.94
N ARG A 153 -8.31 -43.88 -21.91
CA ARG A 153 -9.11 -42.65 -21.69
C ARG A 153 -10.49 -42.95 -21.07
N ARG A 154 -11.19 -43.99 -21.54
CA ARG A 154 -12.47 -44.44 -20.97
C ARG A 154 -12.31 -45.00 -19.55
N SER A 155 -11.21 -45.71 -19.27
CA SER A 155 -10.90 -46.21 -17.92
C SER A 155 -10.55 -45.10 -16.93
N LEU A 156 -10.00 -43.99 -17.43
CA LEU A 156 -9.68 -42.77 -16.68
C LEU A 156 -10.82 -41.73 -16.67
N GLN A 157 -12.01 -42.10 -17.17
CA GLN A 157 -13.20 -41.29 -17.02
C GLN A 157 -13.80 -41.51 -15.63
N ASP A 158 -14.23 -40.42 -14.98
CA ASP A 158 -14.79 -40.38 -13.62
C ASP A 158 -13.87 -41.02 -12.56
N LEU A 159 -12.91 -40.22 -12.10
CA LEU A 159 -11.87 -40.56 -11.11
C LEU A 159 -12.22 -40.06 -9.69
N THR A 160 -13.51 -39.94 -9.36
CA THR A 160 -13.97 -39.46 -8.05
C THR A 160 -13.82 -40.54 -6.99
N MET A 161 -13.12 -40.21 -5.89
CA MET A 161 -12.77 -41.14 -4.81
C MET A 161 -13.27 -40.64 -3.45
N SER A 162 -13.49 -41.56 -2.51
CA SER A 162 -13.71 -41.24 -1.09
C SER A 162 -12.40 -41.16 -0.31
N GLU A 163 -12.41 -40.45 0.82
CA GLU A 163 -11.25 -40.33 1.72
C GLU A 163 -10.80 -41.70 2.25
N GLU A 164 -11.75 -42.57 2.61
CA GLU A 164 -11.51 -43.95 3.05
C GLU A 164 -10.75 -44.77 1.98
N ARG A 165 -11.20 -44.72 0.72
CA ARG A 165 -10.56 -45.46 -0.38
C ARG A 165 -9.20 -44.86 -0.76
N PHE A 166 -9.01 -43.55 -0.60
CA PHE A 166 -7.71 -42.92 -0.76
C PHE A 166 -6.70 -43.44 0.28
N TYR A 167 -7.05 -43.44 1.57
CA TYR A 167 -6.14 -43.94 2.61
C TYR A 167 -5.81 -45.43 2.46
N HIS A 168 -6.77 -46.25 2.00
CA HIS A 168 -6.51 -47.65 1.66
C HIS A 168 -5.52 -47.81 0.50
N LEU A 169 -5.69 -47.06 -0.61
CA LEU A 169 -4.80 -47.17 -1.77
C LEU A 169 -3.39 -46.65 -1.48
N ARG A 170 -3.27 -45.60 -0.66
CA ARG A 170 -1.99 -45.01 -0.24
C ARG A 170 -1.14 -45.95 0.63
N GLY A 171 -1.73 -47.01 1.17
CA GLY A 171 -1.02 -48.06 1.93
C GLY A 171 -0.46 -49.20 1.08
N LEU A 172 -0.77 -49.25 -0.22
CA LEU A 172 -0.31 -50.28 -1.15
C LEU A 172 0.87 -49.75 -2.00
N PRO A 173 1.80 -50.63 -2.45
CA PRO A 173 2.91 -50.22 -3.31
C PRO A 173 2.45 -49.89 -4.74
N ASP A 174 3.12 -48.95 -5.39
CA ASP A 174 2.81 -48.48 -6.77
C ASP A 174 2.76 -49.63 -7.81
N GLU A 175 3.45 -50.76 -7.56
CA GLU A 175 3.45 -51.96 -8.41
C GLU A 175 2.15 -52.78 -8.35
N GLU A 176 1.37 -52.65 -7.26
CA GLU A 176 0.07 -53.33 -7.07
C GLU A 176 -1.12 -52.44 -7.47
N LEU A 177 -0.90 -51.14 -7.69
CA LEU A 177 -1.97 -50.22 -8.10
C LEU A 177 -2.31 -50.35 -9.58
N SER A 178 -3.61 -50.50 -9.86
CA SER A 178 -4.17 -50.24 -11.19
C SER A 178 -3.87 -48.80 -11.62
N LEU A 179 -3.56 -48.59 -12.91
CA LEU A 179 -3.35 -47.25 -13.49
C LEU A 179 -4.52 -46.30 -13.20
N ARG A 180 -5.77 -46.80 -13.15
CA ARG A 180 -6.93 -46.00 -12.76
C ARG A 180 -6.85 -45.53 -11.32
N ASP A 181 -6.59 -46.45 -10.39
CA ASP A 181 -6.52 -46.16 -8.97
C ASP A 181 -5.31 -45.27 -8.62
N TYR A 182 -4.17 -45.43 -9.31
CA TYR A 182 -3.02 -44.54 -9.20
C TYR A 182 -3.35 -43.11 -9.64
N VAL A 183 -3.91 -42.94 -10.84
CA VAL A 183 -4.28 -41.62 -11.35
C VAL A 183 -5.41 -41.00 -10.51
N ALA A 184 -6.35 -41.79 -10.02
CA ALA A 184 -7.40 -41.33 -9.10
C ALA A 184 -6.82 -40.88 -7.75
N MET A 185 -5.84 -41.62 -7.20
CA MET A 185 -5.12 -41.26 -5.97
C MET A 185 -4.36 -39.95 -6.14
N ARG A 186 -3.58 -39.78 -7.22
CA ARG A 186 -2.84 -38.53 -7.50
C ARG A 186 -3.76 -37.34 -7.78
N LEU A 187 -4.84 -37.56 -8.53
CA LEU A 187 -5.85 -36.54 -8.77
C LEU A 187 -6.54 -36.12 -7.47
N PHE A 188 -6.80 -37.06 -6.56
CA PHE A 188 -7.37 -36.79 -5.25
C PHE A 188 -6.41 -36.02 -4.33
N GLU A 189 -5.12 -36.37 -4.28
CA GLU A 189 -4.08 -35.62 -3.56
C GLU A 189 -4.02 -34.14 -4.02
N ALA A 190 -4.15 -33.88 -5.31
CA ALA A 190 -4.14 -32.53 -5.87
C ALA A 190 -5.50 -31.80 -5.71
N LEU A 191 -6.62 -32.51 -5.83
CA LEU A 191 -7.96 -31.92 -5.82
C LEU A 191 -8.45 -31.60 -4.41
N LYS A 192 -8.07 -32.38 -3.39
CA LYS A 192 -8.50 -32.17 -2.00
C LYS A 192 -8.08 -30.81 -1.40
N PRO A 193 -6.83 -30.34 -1.48
CA PRO A 193 -6.46 -29.01 -0.96
C PRO A 193 -7.23 -27.89 -1.68
N VAL A 194 -7.44 -28.01 -2.99
CA VAL A 194 -8.24 -27.03 -3.75
C VAL A 194 -9.73 -27.08 -3.35
N GLN A 195 -10.29 -28.27 -3.07
CA GLN A 195 -11.65 -28.40 -2.55
C GLN A 195 -11.80 -27.79 -1.15
N THR A 196 -10.81 -27.96 -0.26
CA THR A 196 -10.85 -27.35 1.08
C THR A 196 -10.66 -25.84 1.00
N GLU A 197 -9.75 -25.34 0.15
CA GLU A 197 -9.58 -23.91 -0.12
C GLU A 197 -10.87 -23.27 -0.67
N VAL A 198 -11.47 -23.84 -1.71
CA VAL A 198 -12.76 -23.37 -2.27
C VAL A 198 -13.88 -23.41 -1.22
N SER A 199 -13.87 -24.39 -0.31
CA SER A 199 -14.86 -24.48 0.77
C SER A 199 -14.62 -23.42 1.86
N GLN A 200 -13.36 -23.15 2.20
CA GLN A 200 -12.98 -22.06 3.12
C GLN A 200 -13.31 -20.69 2.52
N LEU A 201 -12.99 -20.44 1.24
CA LEU A 201 -13.30 -19.20 0.53
C LEU A 201 -14.82 -18.95 0.43
N ARG A 202 -15.62 -20.01 0.24
CA ARG A 202 -17.09 -19.91 0.32
C ARG A 202 -17.58 -19.55 1.72
N ALA A 203 -16.98 -20.13 2.77
CA ALA A 203 -17.32 -19.79 4.15
C ALA A 203 -16.91 -18.35 4.51
N THR A 204 -15.74 -17.87 4.07
CA THR A 204 -15.31 -16.48 4.30
C THR A 204 -16.13 -15.49 3.50
N ASN A 205 -16.50 -15.79 2.24
CA ASN A 205 -17.41 -14.95 1.48
C ASN A 205 -18.75 -14.81 2.18
N LYS A 206 -19.33 -15.91 2.69
CA LYS A 206 -20.57 -15.84 3.46
C LYS A 206 -20.40 -15.00 4.74
N SER A 207 -19.31 -15.16 5.49
CA SER A 207 -19.02 -14.31 6.66
C SER A 207 -18.98 -12.83 6.28
N LEU A 208 -18.34 -12.48 5.16
CA LEU A 208 -18.26 -11.12 4.67
C LEU A 208 -19.62 -10.58 4.16
N GLU A 209 -20.45 -11.43 3.56
CA GLU A 209 -21.84 -11.11 3.19
C GLU A 209 -22.70 -10.82 4.44
N ASP A 210 -22.60 -11.68 5.47
CA ASP A 210 -23.27 -11.53 6.76
C ASP A 210 -22.76 -10.27 7.54
N GLU A 211 -21.45 -9.97 7.47
CA GLU A 211 -20.83 -8.75 8.03
C GLU A 211 -21.29 -7.48 7.29
N VAL A 212 -21.32 -7.48 5.95
CA VAL A 212 -21.82 -6.36 5.14
C VAL A 212 -23.31 -6.13 5.36
N ALA A 213 -24.10 -7.21 5.52
CA ALA A 213 -25.50 -7.11 5.93
C ALA A 213 -25.66 -6.60 7.37
N GLY A 214 -24.69 -6.84 8.25
CA GLY A 214 -24.54 -6.19 9.56
C GLY A 214 -24.35 -4.69 9.44
N LEU A 215 -23.23 -4.28 8.85
CA LEU A 215 -22.86 -2.87 8.68
C LEU A 215 -23.91 -2.07 7.92
N SER A 216 -24.65 -2.68 6.99
CA SER A 216 -25.77 -2.04 6.27
C SER A 216 -26.99 -1.78 7.17
N ARG A 217 -27.28 -2.66 8.14
CA ARG A 217 -28.32 -2.43 9.15
C ARG A 217 -27.89 -1.36 10.15
N ASP A 218 -26.65 -1.41 10.60
CA ASP A 218 -26.10 -0.45 11.57
C ASP A 218 -26.00 0.97 10.95
N LEU A 219 -25.67 1.06 9.65
CA LEU A 219 -25.72 2.29 8.87
C LEU A 219 -27.16 2.84 8.75
N LEU A 220 -28.15 1.97 8.48
CA LEU A 220 -29.55 2.39 8.42
C LEU A 220 -30.08 2.85 9.78
N GLU A 221 -29.68 2.19 10.87
CA GLU A 221 -30.08 2.60 12.22
C GLU A 221 -29.42 3.93 12.64
N THR A 222 -28.13 4.13 12.34
CA THR A 222 -27.45 5.40 12.61
C THR A 222 -27.97 6.55 11.74
N GLN A 223 -28.38 6.28 10.49
CA GLN A 223 -29.13 7.25 9.67
C GLN A 223 -30.49 7.61 10.29
N LYS A 224 -31.26 6.62 10.74
CA LYS A 224 -32.56 6.83 11.42
C LYS A 224 -32.39 7.67 12.69
N ARG A 225 -31.42 7.35 13.56
CA ARG A 225 -31.10 8.13 14.76
C ARG A 225 -30.67 9.57 14.42
N LEU A 226 -29.93 9.77 13.34
CA LEU A 226 -29.56 11.11 12.85
C LEU A 226 -30.77 11.91 12.34
N GLU A 227 -31.77 11.25 11.75
CA GLU A 227 -33.04 11.89 11.36
C GLU A 227 -33.93 12.21 12.57
N GLU A 228 -33.96 11.35 13.58
CA GLU A 228 -34.65 11.57 14.86
C GLU A 228 -34.04 12.78 15.60
N GLU A 229 -32.70 12.86 15.71
CA GLU A 229 -31.99 14.03 16.26
C GLU A 229 -32.25 15.32 15.47
N ARG A 230 -32.32 15.24 14.14
CA ARG A 230 -32.67 16.40 13.28
C ARG A 230 -34.11 16.86 13.50
N GLN A 231 -35.04 15.94 13.75
CA GLN A 231 -36.43 16.27 14.09
C GLN A 231 -36.50 16.90 15.49
N ALA A 232 -35.89 16.29 16.50
CA ALA A 232 -35.83 16.83 17.86
C ALA A 232 -35.18 18.23 17.92
N HIS A 233 -34.06 18.45 17.23
CA HIS A 233 -33.46 19.79 17.12
C HIS A 233 -34.37 20.77 16.34
N GLY A 234 -35.13 20.28 15.36
CA GLY A 234 -36.16 21.06 14.66
C GLY A 234 -37.27 21.53 15.61
N GLU A 235 -37.77 20.64 16.46
CA GLU A 235 -38.79 20.91 17.48
C GLU A 235 -38.28 21.86 18.56
N ILE A 236 -37.08 21.62 19.11
CA ILE A 236 -36.44 22.50 20.11
C ILE A 236 -36.27 23.92 19.55
N ARG A 237 -35.90 24.07 18.27
CA ARG A 237 -35.82 25.39 17.62
C ARG A 237 -37.20 26.06 17.49
N VAL A 238 -38.26 25.29 17.22
CA VAL A 238 -39.64 25.81 17.21
C VAL A 238 -40.11 26.20 18.62
N GLN A 239 -39.80 25.41 19.64
CA GLN A 239 -40.07 25.72 21.05
C GLN A 239 -39.33 26.98 21.50
N HIS A 240 -38.04 27.11 21.16
CA HIS A 240 -37.24 28.31 21.44
C HIS A 240 -37.82 29.57 20.78
N ASN A 241 -38.26 29.48 19.53
CA ASN A 241 -38.94 30.58 18.85
C ASN A 241 -40.27 30.96 19.54
N LYS A 242 -41.08 29.96 19.94
CA LYS A 242 -42.33 30.19 20.71
C LYS A 242 -42.06 30.88 22.05
N LEU A 243 -41.13 30.34 22.85
CA LEU A 243 -40.69 30.93 24.12
C LEU A 243 -40.14 32.35 23.92
N THR A 244 -39.47 32.64 22.80
CA THR A 244 -38.99 33.99 22.49
C THR A 244 -40.16 34.95 22.18
N THR A 245 -41.18 34.51 21.46
CA THR A 245 -42.41 35.31 21.25
C THR A 245 -43.23 35.48 22.53
N GLU A 246 -43.37 34.43 23.33
CA GLU A 246 -44.06 34.46 24.64
C GLU A 246 -43.31 35.35 25.63
N TYR A 247 -41.97 35.35 25.62
CA TYR A 247 -41.15 36.29 26.38
C TYR A 247 -41.35 37.73 25.91
N ALA A 248 -41.40 37.99 24.61
CA ALA A 248 -41.68 39.33 24.08
C ALA A 248 -43.09 39.82 24.43
N GLU A 249 -44.09 38.93 24.40
CA GLU A 249 -45.46 39.22 24.84
C GLU A 249 -45.54 39.47 26.34
N THR A 250 -44.97 38.60 27.18
CA THR A 250 -45.00 38.74 28.64
C THR A 250 -44.19 39.95 29.11
N ALA A 251 -43.02 40.23 28.52
CA ALA A 251 -42.27 41.46 28.75
C ALA A 251 -43.00 42.74 28.28
N SER A 252 -44.00 42.61 27.39
CA SER A 252 -44.90 43.70 27.02
C SER A 252 -46.09 43.79 27.98
N LYS A 253 -46.69 42.66 28.37
CA LYS A 253 -47.79 42.59 29.35
C LYS A 253 -47.34 42.96 30.78
N VAL A 254 -46.06 42.80 31.12
CA VAL A 254 -45.43 43.29 32.37
C VAL A 254 -45.24 44.81 32.37
N LYS A 255 -45.17 45.46 31.20
CA LYS A 255 -45.14 46.93 31.07
C LYS A 255 -46.54 47.58 31.18
N SER A 256 -47.59 46.77 31.21
CA SER A 256 -48.93 47.16 31.65
C SER A 256 -49.17 46.62 33.07
N ASP A 257 -49.62 47.47 33.99
CA ASP A 257 -49.55 47.17 35.44
C ASP A 257 -50.40 45.98 35.95
N ASN A 258 -51.23 45.36 35.11
CA ASN A 258 -52.09 44.23 35.49
C ASN A 258 -51.37 42.89 35.73
N TYR A 259 -50.16 42.69 35.21
CA TYR A 259 -49.52 41.36 35.12
C TYR A 259 -49.40 40.61 36.45
N LYS A 260 -49.22 41.33 37.57
CA LYS A 260 -49.08 40.74 38.91
C LYS A 260 -50.35 40.05 39.42
N VAL A 261 -51.52 40.43 38.92
CA VAL A 261 -52.81 39.86 39.36
C VAL A 261 -53.17 38.65 38.50
N GLU A 262 -53.06 38.77 37.18
CA GLU A 262 -53.44 37.70 36.23
C GLU A 262 -52.48 36.49 36.26
N ASN A 263 -51.22 36.68 36.66
CA ASN A 263 -50.22 35.61 36.59
C ASN A 263 -50.00 34.83 37.91
N TYR A 264 -50.68 35.20 39.01
CA TYR A 264 -50.50 34.54 40.31
C TYR A 264 -50.94 33.07 40.28
N ASP A 265 -52.14 32.79 39.75
CA ASP A 265 -52.65 31.42 39.67
C ASP A 265 -51.85 30.53 38.71
N LYS A 266 -51.23 31.11 37.67
CA LYS A 266 -50.30 30.40 36.78
C LYS A 266 -49.02 30.02 37.48
N ILE A 267 -48.35 30.97 38.14
CA ILE A 267 -47.13 30.70 38.93
C ILE A 267 -47.42 29.68 40.04
N LYS A 268 -48.62 29.72 40.63
CA LYS A 268 -49.05 28.70 41.59
C LYS A 268 -49.21 27.32 40.95
N LEU A 269 -49.86 27.20 39.78
CA LEU A 269 -49.99 25.92 39.07
C LEU A 269 -48.63 25.37 38.58
N GLU A 270 -47.73 26.25 38.13
CA GLU A 270 -46.34 25.90 37.77
C GLU A 270 -45.58 25.38 39.00
N ARG A 271 -45.68 26.05 40.15
CA ARG A 271 -45.12 25.55 41.42
C ARG A 271 -45.72 24.19 41.79
N ASP A 272 -47.04 24.05 41.74
CA ASP A 272 -47.74 22.84 42.18
C ASP A 272 -47.43 21.64 41.25
N SER A 273 -47.13 21.89 39.96
CA SER A 273 -46.61 20.87 39.05
C SER A 273 -45.14 20.54 39.31
N PHE A 274 -44.25 21.52 39.50
CA PHE A 274 -42.85 21.23 39.86
C PHE A 274 -42.72 20.51 41.22
N GLU A 275 -43.62 20.76 42.17
CA GLU A 275 -43.68 20.03 43.44
C GLU A 275 -44.13 18.56 43.24
N SER A 276 -45.06 18.32 42.29
CA SER A 276 -45.44 16.97 41.86
C SER A 276 -44.28 16.24 41.16
N ASP A 277 -43.62 16.90 40.20
CA ASP A 277 -42.49 16.34 39.44
C ASP A 277 -41.30 16.02 40.36
N GLN A 278 -41.03 16.89 41.34
CA GLN A 278 -40.03 16.66 42.39
C GLN A 278 -40.40 15.43 43.24
N LEU A 279 -41.66 15.28 43.65
CA LEU A 279 -42.12 14.12 44.41
C LEU A 279 -42.04 12.83 43.60
N GLU A 280 -42.29 12.86 42.29
CA GLU A 280 -42.13 11.69 41.42
C GLU A 280 -40.66 11.34 41.19
N ALA A 281 -39.80 12.31 40.90
CA ALA A 281 -38.35 12.12 40.78
C ALA A 281 -37.75 11.54 42.07
N CYS A 282 -38.19 12.01 43.25
CA CYS A 282 -37.81 11.43 44.54
C CYS A 282 -38.23 9.96 44.68
N ARG A 283 -39.45 9.58 44.25
CA ARG A 283 -39.89 8.16 44.26
C ARG A 283 -39.03 7.30 43.33
N GLN A 284 -38.76 7.77 42.11
CA GLN A 284 -37.91 7.07 41.14
C GLN A 284 -36.49 6.87 41.70
N LEU A 285 -35.92 7.90 42.33
CA LEU A 285 -34.63 7.83 43.01
C LEU A 285 -34.63 6.79 44.14
N MET A 286 -35.65 6.77 45.01
CA MET A 286 -35.77 5.76 46.08
C MET A 286 -35.88 4.32 45.53
N THR A 287 -36.57 4.10 44.40
CA THR A 287 -36.61 2.78 43.77
C THR A 287 -35.27 2.37 43.15
N LEU A 288 -34.52 3.31 42.59
CA LEU A 288 -33.16 3.08 42.08
C LEU A 288 -32.19 2.76 43.23
N GLU A 289 -32.21 3.51 44.33
CA GLU A 289 -31.43 3.22 45.54
C GLU A 289 -31.72 1.83 46.11
N ALA A 290 -33.01 1.43 46.18
CA ALA A 290 -33.40 0.10 46.61
C ALA A 290 -32.87 -1.01 45.68
N SER A 291 -32.89 -0.79 44.37
CA SER A 291 -32.34 -1.74 43.38
C SER A 291 -30.81 -1.85 43.50
N PHE A 292 -30.10 -0.73 43.65
CA PHE A 292 -28.66 -0.68 43.85
C PHE A 292 -28.24 -1.39 45.15
N ALA A 293 -28.99 -1.18 46.23
CA ALA A 293 -28.76 -1.85 47.52
C ALA A 293 -28.98 -3.36 47.46
N ASN A 294 -29.75 -3.89 46.50
CA ASN A 294 -29.89 -5.33 46.28
C ASN A 294 -28.75 -5.89 45.43
N VAL A 295 -28.42 -5.26 44.28
CA VAL A 295 -27.26 -5.65 43.45
C VAL A 295 -25.95 -5.60 44.26
N GLN A 296 -25.83 -4.68 45.20
CA GLN A 296 -24.68 -4.63 46.12
C GLN A 296 -24.62 -5.83 47.08
N LYS A 297 -25.76 -6.36 47.57
CA LYS A 297 -25.78 -7.59 48.39
C LYS A 297 -25.39 -8.81 47.56
N GLU A 298 -25.94 -8.94 46.36
CA GLU A 298 -25.62 -10.02 45.42
C GLU A 298 -24.11 -10.06 45.10
N ARG A 299 -23.50 -8.90 44.83
CA ARG A 299 -22.04 -8.74 44.70
C ARG A 299 -21.30 -9.25 45.94
N ASP A 300 -21.74 -8.86 47.13
CA ASP A 300 -21.06 -9.19 48.38
C ASP A 300 -21.27 -10.66 48.79
N GLU A 301 -22.33 -11.31 48.31
CA GLU A 301 -22.59 -12.75 48.43
C GLU A 301 -21.71 -13.54 47.46
N LEU A 302 -21.70 -13.19 46.17
CA LEU A 302 -20.79 -13.78 45.17
C LEU A 302 -19.31 -13.60 45.57
N SER A 303 -18.95 -12.48 46.21
CA SER A 303 -17.60 -12.28 46.75
C SER A 303 -17.27 -13.20 47.92
N ARG A 304 -18.25 -13.56 48.76
CA ARG A 304 -18.09 -14.55 49.84
C ARG A 304 -17.95 -15.96 49.25
N ASP A 305 -18.77 -16.33 48.27
CA ASP A 305 -18.73 -17.64 47.63
C ASP A 305 -17.44 -17.86 46.81
N TYR A 306 -16.95 -16.82 46.12
CA TYR A 306 -15.62 -16.86 45.51
C TYR A 306 -14.51 -17.09 46.55
N SER A 307 -14.63 -16.48 47.74
CA SER A 307 -13.65 -16.66 48.82
C SER A 307 -13.68 -18.06 49.44
N SER A 308 -14.86 -18.68 49.59
CA SER A 308 -15.00 -20.04 50.13
C SER A 308 -14.52 -21.07 49.11
N ALA A 309 -14.92 -20.97 47.85
CA ALA A 309 -14.42 -21.82 46.77
C ALA A 309 -12.89 -21.77 46.64
N LYS A 310 -12.29 -20.58 46.81
CA LYS A 310 -10.82 -20.40 46.84
C LYS A 310 -10.16 -21.11 48.03
N GLN A 311 -10.80 -21.19 49.19
CA GLN A 311 -10.33 -21.99 50.33
C GLN A 311 -10.46 -23.50 50.06
N THR A 312 -11.58 -23.96 49.48
CA THR A 312 -11.74 -25.37 49.07
C THR A 312 -10.65 -25.81 48.08
N ILE A 313 -10.32 -24.97 47.09
CA ILE A 313 -9.25 -25.22 46.14
C ILE A 313 -7.87 -25.29 46.83
N ALA A 314 -7.65 -24.54 47.91
CA ALA A 314 -6.41 -24.60 48.68
C ALA A 314 -6.28 -25.92 49.46
N LEU A 315 -7.36 -26.38 50.10
CA LEU A 315 -7.41 -27.67 50.79
C LEU A 315 -7.18 -28.84 49.82
N LEU A 316 -7.90 -28.87 48.69
CA LEU A 316 -7.74 -29.92 47.67
C LEU A 316 -6.33 -29.98 47.07
N LYS A 317 -5.58 -28.87 47.05
CA LYS A 317 -4.15 -28.87 46.69
C LYS A 317 -3.29 -29.52 47.77
N GLN A 318 -3.55 -29.21 49.04
CA GLN A 318 -2.85 -29.85 50.17
C GLN A 318 -3.11 -31.37 50.22
N ASP A 319 -4.35 -31.80 49.96
CA ASP A 319 -4.71 -33.21 49.88
C ASP A 319 -4.01 -33.90 48.70
N LYS A 320 -3.97 -33.26 47.51
CA LYS A 320 -3.22 -33.74 46.37
C LYS A 320 -1.73 -33.89 46.70
N ASP A 321 -1.11 -32.90 47.34
CA ASP A 321 0.32 -32.93 47.68
C ASP A 321 0.62 -34.01 48.73
N PHE A 322 -0.29 -34.25 49.67
CA PHE A 322 -0.21 -35.35 50.63
C PHE A 322 -0.29 -36.73 49.94
N LEU A 323 -1.31 -36.94 49.10
CA LEU A 323 -1.49 -38.19 48.35
C LEU A 323 -0.33 -38.44 47.38
N THR A 324 0.23 -37.39 46.77
CA THR A 324 1.41 -37.48 45.90
C THR A 324 2.62 -37.98 46.70
N ARG A 325 2.85 -37.47 47.92
CA ARG A 325 3.92 -37.97 48.81
C ARG A 325 3.70 -39.44 49.19
N GLN A 326 2.48 -39.80 49.58
CA GLN A 326 2.11 -41.18 49.92
C GLN A 326 2.34 -42.14 48.73
N HIS A 327 2.01 -41.72 47.51
CA HIS A 327 2.28 -42.47 46.27
C HIS A 327 3.78 -42.63 46.02
N THR A 328 4.59 -41.57 46.21
CA THR A 328 6.05 -41.70 46.08
C THR A 328 6.65 -42.61 47.15
N GLU A 329 6.16 -42.57 48.39
CA GLU A 329 6.59 -43.52 49.43
C GLU A 329 6.20 -44.97 49.10
N ALA A 330 5.04 -45.19 48.48
CA ALA A 330 4.61 -46.51 48.05
C ALA A 330 5.49 -47.06 46.93
N LEU A 331 5.87 -46.23 45.95
CA LEU A 331 6.80 -46.59 44.87
C LEU A 331 8.17 -47.02 45.42
N HIS A 332 8.81 -46.22 46.28
CA HIS A 332 10.11 -46.59 46.88
C HIS A 332 10.03 -47.89 47.71
N LYS A 333 8.88 -48.20 48.32
CA LYS A 333 8.64 -49.46 49.05
C LYS A 333 8.44 -50.64 48.08
N ALA A 334 7.87 -50.42 46.90
CA ALA A 334 7.77 -51.42 45.84
C ALA A 334 9.13 -51.71 45.21
N GLU A 335 9.87 -50.67 44.80
CA GLU A 335 11.24 -50.75 44.24
C GLU A 335 12.17 -51.56 45.17
N TYR A 336 12.20 -51.22 46.46
CA TYR A 336 12.99 -51.96 47.46
C TYR A 336 12.55 -53.43 47.64
N ALA A 337 11.25 -53.72 47.50
CA ALA A 337 10.74 -55.08 47.54
C ALA A 337 11.12 -55.87 46.27
N GLU A 338 11.17 -55.23 45.11
CA GLU A 338 11.64 -55.81 43.86
C GLU A 338 13.15 -56.07 43.88
N GLU A 339 13.98 -55.13 44.34
CA GLU A 339 15.42 -55.34 44.53
C GLU A 339 15.70 -56.56 45.43
N LYS A 340 14.97 -56.67 46.54
CA LYS A 340 15.08 -57.80 47.47
C LYS A 340 14.59 -59.11 46.84
N LEU A 341 13.54 -59.08 46.02
CA LEU A 341 13.06 -60.25 45.27
C LEU A 341 14.06 -60.70 44.20
N GLN A 342 14.71 -59.76 43.49
CA GLN A 342 15.80 -60.06 42.57
C GLN A 342 17.00 -60.68 43.30
N GLN A 343 17.36 -60.16 44.48
CA GLN A 343 18.45 -60.72 45.29
C GLN A 343 18.15 -62.16 45.75
N LEU A 344 16.94 -62.41 46.25
CA LEU A 344 16.49 -63.76 46.63
C LEU A 344 16.40 -64.71 45.42
N SER A 345 16.02 -64.20 44.25
CA SER A 345 15.98 -64.99 43.01
C SER A 345 17.39 -65.41 42.57
N ARG A 346 18.39 -64.52 42.65
CA ARG A 346 19.80 -64.87 42.38
C ARG A 346 20.29 -65.95 43.34
N GLN A 347 20.04 -65.78 44.65
CA GLN A 347 20.39 -66.78 45.67
C GLN A 347 19.72 -68.15 45.44
N LEU A 348 18.51 -68.17 44.88
CA LEU A 348 17.82 -69.41 44.49
C LEU A 348 18.47 -70.10 43.28
N GLU A 349 18.88 -69.36 42.25
CA GLU A 349 19.63 -69.93 41.13
C GLU A 349 21.03 -70.40 41.55
N ASP A 350 21.75 -69.64 42.37
CA ASP A 350 23.04 -70.06 42.95
C ASP A 350 22.90 -71.38 43.73
N ALA A 351 21.83 -71.52 44.52
CA ALA A 351 21.52 -72.74 45.27
C ALA A 351 21.11 -73.92 44.37
N LYS A 352 20.40 -73.68 43.25
CA LYS A 352 20.10 -74.71 42.23
C LYS A 352 21.37 -75.21 41.55
N LEU A 353 22.24 -74.29 41.11
CA LEU A 353 23.52 -74.62 40.47
C LEU A 353 24.43 -75.43 41.42
N ALA A 354 24.53 -75.03 42.69
CA ALA A 354 25.26 -75.79 43.70
C ALA A 354 24.64 -77.18 43.96
N ARG A 355 23.32 -77.32 43.89
CA ARG A 355 22.62 -78.62 43.99
C ARG A 355 22.91 -79.50 42.77
N GLU A 356 22.94 -78.92 41.58
CA GLU A 356 23.24 -79.62 40.32
C GLU A 356 24.69 -80.08 40.26
N GLU A 357 25.65 -79.23 40.63
CA GLU A 357 27.06 -79.60 40.75
C GLU A 357 27.27 -80.75 41.77
N MET A 358 26.52 -80.77 42.88
CA MET A 358 26.53 -81.88 43.84
C MET A 358 25.89 -83.17 43.28
N TYR A 359 24.83 -83.06 42.46
CA TYR A 359 24.26 -84.22 41.76
C TYR A 359 25.22 -84.77 40.69
N GLU A 360 25.92 -83.92 39.95
CA GLU A 360 26.96 -84.35 39.00
C GLU A 360 28.11 -85.07 39.71
N LYS A 361 28.62 -84.50 40.81
CA LYS A 361 29.64 -85.15 41.66
C LYS A 361 29.16 -86.51 42.18
N TYR A 362 27.91 -86.60 42.63
CA TYR A 362 27.31 -87.87 43.05
C TYR A 362 27.24 -88.89 41.90
N VAL A 363 26.71 -88.50 40.73
CA VAL A 363 26.59 -89.37 39.55
C VAL A 363 27.97 -89.83 39.07
N ALA A 364 28.95 -88.93 38.99
CA ALA A 364 30.33 -89.27 38.65
C ALA A 364 30.93 -90.29 39.65
N SER A 365 30.74 -90.09 40.95
CA SER A 365 31.21 -91.05 41.97
C SER A 365 30.50 -92.42 41.87
N ARG A 366 29.18 -92.43 41.63
CA ARG A 366 28.38 -93.65 41.42
C ARG A 366 28.89 -94.42 40.20
N ASP A 367 29.20 -93.73 39.11
CA ASP A 367 29.62 -94.35 37.86
C ASP A 367 31.09 -94.77 37.89
N GLN A 368 31.94 -94.08 38.66
CA GLN A 368 33.26 -94.57 39.07
C GLN A 368 33.14 -95.88 39.87
N TYR A 369 32.33 -95.92 40.93
CA TYR A 369 32.11 -97.15 41.71
C TYR A 369 31.53 -98.28 40.85
N LYS A 370 30.58 -97.98 39.95
CA LYS A 370 30.03 -98.96 39.00
C LYS A 370 31.12 -99.50 38.06
N SER A 371 31.98 -98.64 37.54
CA SER A 371 33.12 -99.03 36.70
C SER A 371 34.12 -99.89 37.48
N GLU A 372 34.43 -99.55 38.73
CA GLU A 372 35.25 -100.38 39.63
C GLU A 372 34.60 -101.74 39.90
N TYR A 373 33.31 -101.81 40.19
CA TYR A 373 32.60 -103.09 40.39
C TYR A 373 32.56 -103.93 39.12
N GLU A 374 32.39 -103.30 37.94
CA GLU A 374 32.50 -104.00 36.66
C GLU A 374 33.93 -104.46 36.35
N SER A 375 34.97 -103.71 36.74
CA SER A 375 36.38 -104.13 36.60
C SER A 375 36.67 -105.30 37.53
N LYS A 376 36.32 -105.19 38.81
CA LYS A 376 36.46 -106.25 39.81
C LYS A 376 35.69 -107.50 39.39
N LEU A 377 34.49 -107.36 38.80
CA LEU A 377 33.74 -108.50 38.26
C LEU A 377 34.40 -109.11 37.01
N LYS A 378 35.00 -108.31 36.12
CA LYS A 378 35.80 -108.82 34.98
C LYS A 378 37.07 -109.54 35.45
N GLU A 379 37.75 -108.98 36.44
CA GLU A 379 38.90 -109.58 37.12
C GLU A 379 38.53 -110.86 37.85
N GLU A 380 37.42 -110.90 38.60
CA GLU A 380 36.90 -112.11 39.23
C GLU A 380 36.46 -113.15 38.21
N LEU A 381 35.90 -112.76 37.06
CA LEU A 381 35.55 -113.69 35.99
C LEU A 381 36.79 -114.29 35.31
N GLU A 382 37.86 -113.52 35.07
CA GLU A 382 39.14 -114.07 34.60
C GLU A 382 39.91 -114.83 35.69
N GLN A 383 39.79 -114.44 36.97
CA GLN A 383 40.26 -115.25 38.10
C GLN A 383 39.48 -116.56 38.20
N ILE A 384 38.17 -116.59 37.96
CA ILE A 384 37.38 -117.83 37.89
C ILE A 384 37.70 -118.63 36.62
N ARG A 385 38.10 -117.98 35.51
CA ARG A 385 38.51 -118.66 34.28
C ARG A 385 39.88 -119.33 34.42
N THR A 386 40.86 -118.59 34.94
CA THR A 386 42.20 -119.10 35.29
C THR A 386 42.14 -120.10 36.45
N PHE A 387 41.32 -119.85 37.48
CA PHE A 387 41.06 -120.80 38.55
C PHE A 387 40.31 -122.04 38.02
N LYS A 388 39.44 -121.97 37.01
CA LYS A 388 38.90 -123.17 36.37
C LYS A 388 39.98 -123.97 35.64
N ILE A 389 40.90 -123.32 34.94
CA ILE A 389 42.05 -123.97 34.29
C ILE A 389 42.93 -124.67 35.35
N VAL A 390 43.27 -123.96 36.43
CA VAL A 390 44.06 -124.48 37.56
C VAL A 390 43.29 -125.52 38.39
N ALA A 391 41.98 -125.41 38.52
CA ALA A 391 41.13 -126.34 39.25
C ALA A 391 40.83 -127.61 38.45
N VAL A 392 40.81 -127.58 37.12
CA VAL A 392 40.84 -128.80 36.29
C VAL A 392 42.20 -129.50 36.44
N MET A 393 43.31 -128.75 36.41
CA MET A 393 44.65 -129.25 36.70
C MET A 393 44.77 -129.83 38.12
N LEU A 394 44.08 -129.26 39.11
CA LEU A 394 44.05 -129.75 40.49
C LEU A 394 43.02 -130.86 40.71
N TYR A 395 41.89 -130.93 40.00
CA TYR A 395 40.97 -132.08 40.07
C TYR A 395 41.68 -133.36 39.58
N PHE A 396 42.52 -133.24 38.56
CA PHE A 396 43.42 -134.30 38.09
C PHE A 396 44.42 -134.76 39.17
N LYS A 397 44.69 -133.91 40.19
CA LYS A 397 45.61 -134.16 41.31
C LYS A 397 44.90 -134.53 42.63
N MET A 398 43.62 -134.19 42.77
CA MET A 398 42.83 -134.28 44.01
C MET A 398 41.74 -135.38 43.95
N LEU A 399 41.66 -136.13 42.84
CA LEU A 399 40.99 -137.44 42.82
C LEU A 399 41.74 -138.52 43.63
N TYR A 400 42.95 -138.19 44.12
CA TYR A 400 43.71 -138.96 45.09
C TYR A 400 43.46 -138.40 46.51
N ILE A 401 43.30 -139.31 47.49
CA ILE A 401 43.29 -139.05 48.95
C ILE A 401 42.00 -138.42 49.55
N PHE A 402 40.96 -139.28 49.64
CA PHE A 402 40.07 -139.56 50.80
C PHE A 402 39.13 -138.48 51.43
N PRO A 403 37.97 -138.88 52.06
CA PRO A 403 36.87 -137.94 52.34
C PRO A 403 36.14 -138.04 53.72
N THR A 404 35.16 -137.15 53.95
CA THR A 404 34.00 -137.28 54.90
C THR A 404 34.24 -137.09 56.43
N PRO A 405 33.24 -137.21 57.37
CA PRO A 405 32.31 -136.11 57.72
C PRO A 405 31.91 -136.00 59.24
N PHE A 406 30.73 -135.39 59.54
CA PHE A 406 29.95 -135.39 60.81
C PHE A 406 30.47 -134.48 61.97
N SER A 407 29.74 -134.15 63.05
CA SER A 407 28.52 -134.73 63.69
C SER A 407 27.65 -133.65 64.42
N PRO A 408 26.33 -133.86 64.73
CA PRO A 408 25.42 -132.76 65.13
C PRO A 408 24.99 -132.70 66.62
N PHE A 409 25.63 -131.86 67.45
CA PHE A 409 25.21 -131.62 68.85
C PHE A 409 24.44 -130.30 69.09
N PHE A 410 24.58 -129.30 68.21
CA PHE A 410 24.15 -127.90 68.48
C PHE A 410 22.64 -127.63 68.55
N LYS A 411 21.77 -128.54 68.06
CA LYS A 411 20.37 -128.21 67.73
C LYS A 411 19.46 -127.87 68.94
N LYS A 412 19.78 -128.29 70.17
CA LYS A 412 18.92 -128.03 71.36
C LYS A 412 19.19 -126.72 72.09
N LYS A 413 20.40 -126.15 72.00
CA LYS A 413 20.74 -124.90 72.72
C LYS A 413 20.22 -123.64 71.99
N ASN A 414 20.14 -123.70 70.66
CA ASN A 414 19.61 -122.61 69.82
C ASN A 414 18.16 -122.24 70.14
N THR A 415 17.28 -123.22 70.41
CA THR A 415 15.82 -123.01 70.44
C THR A 415 15.34 -122.04 71.54
N VAL A 416 16.05 -121.97 72.67
CA VAL A 416 15.71 -121.07 73.78
C VAL A 416 16.22 -119.65 73.52
N ILE A 417 17.45 -119.53 73.00
CA ILE A 417 18.05 -118.25 72.59
C ILE A 417 17.18 -117.60 71.51
N TYR A 418 16.77 -118.37 70.50
CA TYR A 418 15.84 -117.91 69.45
C TYR A 418 14.57 -117.26 70.01
N ARG A 419 13.92 -117.85 71.03
CA ARG A 419 12.68 -117.30 71.61
C ARG A 419 12.88 -116.00 72.40
N ARG A 420 14.08 -115.74 72.92
CA ARG A 420 14.42 -114.45 73.54
C ARG A 420 14.69 -113.40 72.46
N ASN A 421 15.60 -113.71 71.53
CA ASN A 421 15.98 -112.81 70.45
C ASN A 421 14.77 -112.38 69.60
N LEU A 422 13.80 -113.27 69.35
CA LEU A 422 12.57 -112.95 68.63
C LEU A 422 11.62 -112.00 69.38
N ARG A 423 11.68 -111.91 70.71
CA ARG A 423 10.93 -110.89 71.48
C ARG A 423 11.65 -109.55 71.46
N GLU A 424 12.96 -109.56 71.74
CA GLU A 424 13.78 -108.35 71.73
C GLU A 424 13.78 -107.69 70.34
N ALA A 425 13.83 -108.48 69.25
CA ALA A 425 13.66 -107.99 67.88
C ALA A 425 12.25 -107.46 67.57
N ARG A 426 11.18 -108.07 68.12
CA ARG A 426 9.80 -107.57 67.97
C ARG A 426 9.63 -106.22 68.67
N ASP A 427 10.14 -106.10 69.88
CA ASP A 427 9.97 -104.91 70.70
C ASP A 427 10.84 -103.76 70.20
N LEU A 428 12.03 -104.07 69.64
CA LEU A 428 12.82 -103.13 68.84
C LEU A 428 12.05 -102.66 67.61
N ALA A 429 11.50 -103.57 66.79
CA ALA A 429 10.74 -103.23 65.59
C ALA A 429 9.47 -102.41 65.89
N LEU A 430 8.83 -102.59 67.06
CA LEU A 430 7.76 -101.71 67.53
C LEU A 430 8.27 -100.30 67.87
N SER A 431 9.43 -100.19 68.54
CA SER A 431 10.04 -98.87 68.79
C SER A 431 10.49 -98.16 67.52
N GLU A 432 10.98 -98.90 66.52
CA GLU A 432 11.35 -98.38 65.19
C GLU A 432 10.11 -97.94 64.40
N ARG A 433 9.02 -98.72 64.44
CA ARG A 433 7.71 -98.33 63.87
C ARG A 433 7.20 -97.04 64.52
N ASP A 434 7.23 -96.93 65.84
CA ASP A 434 6.67 -95.79 66.55
C ASP A 434 7.52 -94.52 66.34
N ARG A 435 8.85 -94.68 66.23
CA ARG A 435 9.76 -93.62 65.76
C ARG A 435 9.48 -93.23 64.30
N ALA A 436 9.21 -94.18 63.42
CA ALA A 436 8.86 -93.91 62.03
C ALA A 436 7.54 -93.13 61.92
N ILE A 437 6.49 -93.55 62.63
CA ILE A 437 5.20 -92.85 62.71
C ILE A 437 5.34 -91.45 63.31
N ALA A 438 6.22 -91.25 64.30
CA ALA A 438 6.53 -89.92 64.81
C ALA A 438 7.18 -89.04 63.73
N SER A 439 8.17 -89.55 63.00
CA SER A 439 8.81 -88.81 61.89
C SER A 439 7.87 -88.56 60.70
N GLU A 440 6.96 -89.49 60.40
CA GLU A 440 5.91 -89.32 59.38
C GLU A 440 4.98 -88.16 59.75
N ARG A 441 4.51 -88.12 61.00
CA ARG A 441 3.68 -87.02 61.51
C ARG A 441 4.41 -85.68 61.48
N GLU A 442 5.68 -85.66 61.88
CA GLU A 442 6.52 -84.46 61.79
C GLU A 442 6.78 -84.00 60.35
N MET A 443 6.85 -84.91 59.38
CA MET A 443 7.01 -84.55 57.97
C MET A 443 5.69 -84.08 57.36
N ASN A 444 4.56 -84.67 57.75
CA ASN A 444 3.23 -84.21 57.35
C ASN A 444 2.92 -82.81 57.92
N THR A 445 3.22 -82.53 59.20
CA THR A 445 3.00 -81.16 59.72
C THR A 445 3.89 -80.11 59.06
N LYS A 446 5.13 -80.46 58.69
CA LYS A 446 6.02 -79.59 57.88
C LYS A 446 5.49 -79.41 56.45
N TYR A 447 4.90 -80.45 55.85
CA TYR A 447 4.25 -80.37 54.54
C TYR A 447 3.00 -79.48 54.58
N ASP A 448 2.12 -79.66 55.56
CA ASP A 448 0.91 -78.85 55.74
C ASP A 448 1.27 -77.38 55.98
N GLN A 449 2.29 -77.11 56.80
CA GLN A 449 2.85 -75.76 56.99
C GLN A 449 3.34 -75.17 55.66
N LEU A 450 4.20 -75.89 54.93
CA LEU A 450 4.73 -75.43 53.63
C LEU A 450 3.63 -75.20 52.59
N MET A 451 2.55 -75.99 52.59
CA MET A 451 1.38 -75.79 51.75
C MET A 451 0.60 -74.53 52.14
N THR A 452 0.43 -74.24 53.44
CA THR A 452 -0.19 -72.98 53.88
C THR A 452 0.66 -71.76 53.54
N GLU A 453 1.99 -71.83 53.71
CA GLU A 453 2.92 -70.79 53.29
C GLU A 453 2.90 -70.58 51.76
N PHE A 454 2.84 -71.67 50.97
CA PHE A 454 2.71 -71.60 49.53
C PHE A 454 1.42 -70.90 49.09
N HIS A 455 0.26 -71.31 49.63
CA HIS A 455 -1.03 -70.70 49.28
C HIS A 455 -1.15 -69.24 49.74
N GLN A 456 -0.61 -68.89 50.91
CA GLN A 456 -0.54 -67.49 51.34
C GLN A 456 0.39 -66.69 50.42
N SER A 457 1.56 -67.22 50.09
CA SER A 457 2.50 -66.61 49.14
C SER A 457 1.92 -66.48 47.73
N GLN A 458 1.02 -67.37 47.32
CA GLN A 458 0.25 -67.27 46.08
C GLN A 458 -0.75 -66.12 46.15
N SER A 459 -1.60 -66.07 47.17
CA SER A 459 -2.54 -64.95 47.42
C SER A 459 -1.83 -63.59 47.50
N ASP A 460 -0.63 -63.53 48.08
CA ASP A 460 0.22 -62.34 48.17
C ASP A 460 0.91 -61.95 46.83
N ARG A 461 0.91 -62.84 45.82
CA ARG A 461 1.29 -62.51 44.43
C ARG A 461 0.08 -62.08 43.63
N ASP A 462 -1.00 -62.86 43.65
CA ASP A 462 -2.23 -62.61 42.88
C ASP A 462 -2.83 -61.24 43.21
N SER A 463 -2.79 -60.83 44.49
CA SER A 463 -3.21 -59.51 44.94
C SER A 463 -2.30 -58.37 44.46
N LYS A 464 -0.98 -58.58 44.38
CA LYS A 464 -0.03 -57.60 43.83
C LYS A 464 -0.13 -57.49 42.31
N GLU A 465 -0.30 -58.61 41.61
CA GLU A 465 -0.52 -58.63 40.17
C GLU A 465 -1.81 -57.88 39.81
N SER A 466 -2.90 -58.13 40.53
CA SER A 466 -4.14 -57.35 40.42
C SER A 466 -3.94 -55.86 40.69
N GLY A 467 -3.16 -55.51 41.73
CA GLY A 467 -2.78 -54.12 42.04
C GLY A 467 -2.03 -53.44 40.88
N LEU A 468 -0.93 -54.04 40.42
CA LEU A 468 -0.11 -53.54 39.31
C LEU A 468 -0.90 -53.48 38.00
N GLN A 469 -1.76 -54.45 37.71
CA GLN A 469 -2.61 -54.45 36.51
C GLN A 469 -3.65 -53.31 36.55
N ASN A 470 -4.11 -52.91 37.74
CA ASN A 470 -5.02 -51.78 37.88
C ASN A 470 -4.29 -50.43 37.85
N GLU A 471 -3.08 -50.33 38.43
CA GLU A 471 -2.22 -49.16 38.26
C GLU A 471 -1.84 -48.95 36.78
N LEU A 472 -1.47 -50.02 36.06
CA LEU A 472 -1.17 -49.98 34.62
C LEU A 472 -2.37 -49.45 33.81
N LYS A 473 -3.61 -49.90 34.08
CA LYS A 473 -4.82 -49.37 33.43
C LYS A 473 -4.99 -47.86 33.70
N ILE A 474 -4.77 -47.42 34.94
CA ILE A 474 -4.83 -45.98 35.29
C ILE A 474 -3.76 -45.20 34.52
N LYS A 475 -2.53 -45.70 34.45
CA LYS A 475 -1.43 -45.06 33.70
C LYS A 475 -1.69 -45.03 32.18
N MET A 476 -2.35 -46.05 31.62
CA MET A 476 -2.82 -46.03 30.23
C MET A 476 -3.86 -44.92 30.01
N PHE A 477 -4.88 -44.81 30.85
CA PHE A 477 -5.87 -43.72 30.72
C PHE A 477 -5.27 -42.33 30.95
N GLU A 478 -4.27 -42.17 31.82
CA GLU A 478 -3.51 -40.92 31.97
C GLU A 478 -2.69 -40.58 30.72
N ALA A 479 -2.06 -41.59 30.07
CA ALA A 479 -1.33 -41.43 28.81
C ALA A 479 -2.27 -41.08 27.64
N GLU A 480 -3.39 -41.80 27.47
CA GLU A 480 -4.41 -41.51 26.45
C GLU A 480 -4.99 -40.10 26.62
N ARG A 481 -5.30 -39.70 27.86
CA ARG A 481 -5.81 -38.34 28.16
C ARG A 481 -4.78 -37.26 27.87
N THR A 482 -3.51 -37.47 28.19
CA THR A 482 -2.45 -36.49 27.90
C THR A 482 -2.13 -36.43 26.40
N GLN A 483 -2.17 -37.56 25.69
CA GLN A 483 -2.06 -37.60 24.22
C GLN A 483 -3.22 -36.86 23.53
N MET A 484 -4.45 -37.02 24.02
CA MET A 484 -5.63 -36.29 23.53
C MET A 484 -5.47 -34.78 23.70
N ILE A 485 -5.07 -34.31 24.89
CA ILE A 485 -4.81 -32.89 25.17
C ILE A 485 -3.64 -32.36 24.32
N HIS A 486 -2.62 -33.18 24.06
CA HIS A 486 -1.52 -32.80 23.18
C HIS A 486 -1.98 -32.64 21.72
N ALA A 487 -2.77 -33.58 21.19
CA ALA A 487 -3.33 -33.48 19.85
C ALA A 487 -4.25 -32.26 19.68
N GLU A 488 -5.07 -31.95 20.70
CA GLU A 488 -5.91 -30.75 20.71
C GLU A 488 -5.07 -29.46 20.75
N THR A 489 -4.05 -29.39 21.61
CA THR A 489 -3.18 -28.19 21.70
C THR A 489 -2.34 -27.97 20.43
N VAL A 490 -1.85 -29.02 19.78
CA VAL A 490 -1.19 -28.93 18.46
C VAL A 490 -2.16 -28.45 17.38
N LYS A 491 -3.39 -28.96 17.35
CA LYS A 491 -4.43 -28.50 16.42
C LYS A 491 -4.78 -27.02 16.63
N ASN A 492 -4.92 -26.60 17.89
CA ASN A 492 -5.23 -25.22 18.24
C ASN A 492 -4.06 -24.26 17.92
N LEU A 493 -2.81 -24.72 18.06
CA LEU A 493 -1.63 -23.97 17.62
C LEU A 493 -1.64 -23.77 16.08
N GLY A 494 -1.81 -24.84 15.30
CA GLY A 494 -1.86 -24.75 13.84
C GLY A 494 -3.00 -23.84 13.33
N GLN A 495 -4.16 -23.86 13.99
CA GLN A 495 -5.25 -22.91 13.71
C GLN A 495 -4.83 -21.46 13.97
N ALA A 496 -4.18 -21.18 15.11
CA ALA A 496 -3.69 -19.85 15.43
C ALA A 496 -2.59 -19.38 14.46
N GLU A 497 -1.70 -20.27 14.01
CA GLU A 497 -0.69 -19.98 12.98
C GLU A 497 -1.33 -19.62 11.63
N MET A 498 -2.34 -20.38 11.19
CA MET A 498 -3.11 -20.05 9.98
C MET A 498 -3.83 -18.69 10.09
N ASP A 499 -4.37 -18.35 11.26
CA ASP A 499 -5.06 -17.07 11.46
C ASP A 499 -4.09 -15.89 11.57
N ILE A 500 -2.88 -16.09 12.11
CA ILE A 500 -1.78 -15.13 12.03
C ILE A 500 -1.38 -14.90 10.57
N GLU A 501 -1.22 -15.96 9.76
CA GLU A 501 -0.84 -15.83 8.34
C GLU A 501 -1.92 -15.08 7.53
N LYS A 502 -3.21 -15.34 7.78
CA LYS A 502 -4.33 -14.59 7.19
C LYS A 502 -4.28 -13.10 7.57
N LEU A 503 -4.02 -12.78 8.84
CA LEU A 503 -3.93 -11.40 9.33
C LEU A 503 -2.71 -10.67 8.74
N GLN A 504 -1.57 -11.36 8.58
CA GLN A 504 -0.39 -10.83 7.89
C GLN A 504 -0.69 -10.51 6.41
N LYS A 505 -1.30 -11.46 5.67
CA LYS A 505 -1.72 -11.23 4.28
C LYS A 505 -2.73 -10.09 4.15
N LYS A 506 -3.70 -9.98 5.08
CA LYS A 506 -4.66 -8.86 5.13
C LYS A 506 -3.97 -7.52 5.40
N ALA A 507 -2.98 -7.48 6.30
CA ALA A 507 -2.19 -6.28 6.58
C ALA A 507 -1.33 -5.85 5.38
N GLU A 508 -0.72 -6.79 4.66
CA GLU A 508 0.01 -6.52 3.42
C GLU A 508 -0.88 -5.89 2.34
N VAL A 509 -2.09 -6.42 2.12
CA VAL A 509 -3.04 -5.88 1.15
C VAL A 509 -3.46 -4.46 1.55
N LEU A 510 -3.86 -4.26 2.81
CA LEU A 510 -4.24 -2.93 3.32
C LEU A 510 -3.09 -1.91 3.24
N THR A 511 -1.84 -2.36 3.40
CA THR A 511 -0.65 -1.50 3.24
C THR A 511 -0.40 -1.14 1.77
N LYS A 512 -0.59 -2.08 0.84
CA LYS A 512 -0.52 -1.81 -0.62
C LYS A 512 -1.63 -0.86 -1.07
N GLU A 513 -2.86 -1.04 -0.56
CA GLU A 513 -3.98 -0.14 -0.80
C GLU A 513 -3.75 1.26 -0.20
N TYR A 514 -3.23 1.34 1.03
CA TYR A 514 -2.87 2.61 1.68
C TYR A 514 -1.84 3.39 0.85
N TYR A 515 -0.74 2.76 0.42
CA TYR A 515 0.26 3.44 -0.42
C TYR A 515 -0.27 3.80 -1.81
N SER A 516 -1.14 2.98 -2.40
CA SER A 516 -1.84 3.31 -3.65
C SER A 516 -2.74 4.54 -3.51
N LEU A 517 -3.53 4.60 -2.44
CA LEU A 517 -4.41 5.73 -2.12
C LEU A 517 -3.60 6.99 -1.78
N GLN A 518 -2.53 6.87 -0.98
CA GLN A 518 -1.60 7.97 -0.69
C GLN A 518 -1.00 8.52 -2.00
N THR A 519 -0.48 7.66 -2.88
CA THR A 519 0.07 8.07 -4.18
C THR A 519 -0.99 8.77 -5.06
N SER A 520 -2.24 8.32 -5.00
CA SER A 520 -3.36 8.95 -5.72
C SER A 520 -3.72 10.33 -5.15
N MET A 521 -3.71 10.48 -3.83
CA MET A 521 -3.97 11.76 -3.15
C MET A 521 -2.82 12.75 -3.34
N GLU A 522 -1.56 12.32 -3.27
CA GLU A 522 -0.39 13.15 -3.57
C GLU A 522 -0.41 13.66 -5.02
N LYS A 523 -0.72 12.78 -6.00
CA LYS A 523 -0.98 13.21 -7.39
C LYS A 523 -2.09 14.25 -7.47
N ARG A 524 -3.21 14.02 -6.77
CA ARG A 524 -4.35 14.95 -6.80
C ARG A 524 -4.06 16.29 -6.12
N ILE A 525 -3.20 16.31 -5.09
CA ILE A 525 -2.68 17.54 -4.48
C ILE A 525 -1.84 18.30 -5.51
N VAL A 526 -0.88 17.64 -6.17
CA VAL A 526 -0.04 18.29 -7.20
C VAL A 526 -0.87 18.80 -8.39
N GLU A 527 -1.90 18.07 -8.84
CA GLU A 527 -2.86 18.54 -9.86
C GLU A 527 -3.62 19.80 -9.41
N LEU A 528 -4.02 19.88 -8.14
CA LEU A 528 -4.73 21.04 -7.60
C LEU A 528 -3.80 22.23 -7.35
N GLU A 529 -2.57 22.00 -6.87
CA GLU A 529 -1.54 23.02 -6.66
C GLU A 529 -1.09 23.64 -7.99
N THR A 530 -0.85 22.82 -9.02
CA THR A 530 -0.52 23.31 -10.37
C THR A 530 -1.69 24.07 -11.01
N ALA A 531 -2.92 23.56 -10.90
CA ALA A 531 -4.11 24.29 -11.37
C ALA A 531 -4.33 25.62 -10.61
N LEU A 532 -4.06 25.67 -9.31
CA LEU A 532 -4.16 26.88 -8.50
C LEU A 532 -3.05 27.88 -8.85
N SER A 533 -1.81 27.42 -9.06
CA SER A 533 -0.69 28.23 -9.56
C SER A 533 -0.98 28.82 -10.96
N GLU A 534 -1.56 28.03 -11.86
CA GLU A 534 -2.06 28.53 -13.15
C GLU A 534 -3.16 29.59 -13.01
N LYS A 535 -4.05 29.45 -12.02
CA LYS A 535 -5.12 30.43 -11.78
C LYS A 535 -4.60 31.71 -11.15
N ASN A 536 -3.65 31.61 -10.21
CA ASN A 536 -3.00 32.77 -9.59
C ASN A 536 -2.16 33.55 -10.62
N SER A 537 -1.35 32.88 -11.44
CA SER A 537 -0.58 33.56 -12.49
C SER A 537 -1.47 34.22 -13.56
N LYS A 538 -2.65 33.66 -13.84
CA LYS A 538 -3.69 34.30 -14.68
C LYS A 538 -4.36 35.48 -13.97
N LEU A 539 -4.60 35.38 -12.65
CA LEU A 539 -5.13 36.48 -11.83
C LEU A 539 -4.14 37.66 -11.79
N GLU A 540 -2.88 37.41 -11.45
CA GLU A 540 -1.80 38.40 -11.46
C GLU A 540 -1.66 39.11 -12.80
N ALA A 541 -1.87 38.39 -13.92
CA ALA A 541 -1.82 38.98 -15.25
C ALA A 541 -3.02 39.93 -15.52
N TYR A 542 -4.20 39.60 -14.99
CA TYR A 542 -5.36 40.52 -15.03
C TYR A 542 -5.20 41.70 -14.06
N GLU A 543 -4.69 41.48 -12.84
CA GLU A 543 -4.43 42.55 -11.86
C GLU A 543 -3.38 43.55 -12.36
N LYS A 544 -2.32 43.07 -13.03
CA LYS A 544 -1.32 43.95 -13.69
C LYS A 544 -1.95 44.72 -14.85
N LEU A 545 -2.76 44.06 -15.68
CA LEU A 545 -3.48 44.73 -16.77
C LEU A 545 -4.50 45.77 -16.27
N GLU A 546 -5.12 45.54 -15.10
CA GLU A 546 -6.03 46.48 -14.44
C GLU A 546 -5.27 47.68 -13.84
N GLN A 547 -4.10 47.46 -13.22
CA GLN A 547 -3.20 48.52 -12.76
C GLN A 547 -2.65 49.37 -13.91
N ASP A 548 -2.21 48.73 -15.01
CA ASP A 548 -1.78 49.42 -16.23
C ASP A 548 -2.94 50.24 -16.82
N LEU A 549 -4.16 49.70 -16.83
CA LEU A 549 -5.37 50.41 -17.29
C LEU A 549 -5.70 51.63 -16.44
N ASP A 550 -5.70 51.50 -15.11
CA ASP A 550 -5.96 52.61 -14.20
C ASP A 550 -4.90 53.70 -14.33
N ALA A 551 -3.63 53.33 -14.51
CA ALA A 551 -2.55 54.27 -14.78
C ALA A 551 -2.76 55.04 -16.10
N VAL A 552 -3.18 54.36 -17.17
CA VAL A 552 -3.51 54.99 -18.46
C VAL A 552 -4.73 55.91 -18.36
N VAL A 553 -5.78 55.50 -17.63
CA VAL A 553 -6.97 56.33 -17.38
C VAL A 553 -6.61 57.57 -16.57
N MET A 554 -5.77 57.44 -15.54
CA MET A 554 -5.30 58.54 -14.72
C MET A 554 -4.44 59.52 -15.54
N GLN A 555 -3.46 59.02 -16.31
CA GLN A 555 -2.60 59.85 -17.16
C GLN A 555 -3.42 60.60 -18.24
N ALA A 556 -4.41 59.95 -18.86
CA ALA A 556 -5.32 60.59 -19.81
C ALA A 556 -6.32 61.58 -19.14
N ALA A 557 -6.55 61.44 -17.83
CA ALA A 557 -7.41 62.33 -17.05
C ALA A 557 -6.69 63.58 -16.51
N GLU A 558 -5.36 63.53 -16.34
CA GLU A 558 -4.55 64.69 -15.95
C GLU A 558 -4.26 65.66 -17.11
N VAL A 559 -4.12 65.14 -18.34
CA VAL A 559 -4.04 65.96 -19.57
C VAL A 559 -5.30 66.80 -19.70
N GLU A 560 -5.19 68.06 -20.15
CA GLU A 560 -6.33 68.99 -20.21
C GLU A 560 -7.06 68.96 -21.56
N ASN A 561 -6.35 68.85 -22.69
CA ASN A 561 -6.94 68.75 -24.04
C ASN A 561 -7.57 67.37 -24.31
N GLU A 562 -8.72 67.28 -24.95
CA GLU A 562 -9.33 65.99 -25.33
C GLU A 562 -8.54 65.23 -26.41
N ASP A 563 -8.10 65.92 -27.47
CA ASP A 563 -7.30 65.31 -28.55
C ASP A 563 -5.98 64.70 -28.06
N ASP A 564 -5.35 65.30 -27.05
CA ASP A 564 -4.10 64.80 -26.48
C ASP A 564 -4.31 63.61 -25.53
N ALA A 565 -5.46 63.54 -24.86
CA ALA A 565 -5.83 62.33 -24.10
C ALA A 565 -6.23 61.16 -25.01
N GLU A 566 -6.86 61.40 -26.17
CA GLU A 566 -7.04 60.32 -27.15
C GLU A 566 -5.68 59.86 -27.71
N LYS A 567 -4.68 60.74 -27.87
CA LYS A 567 -3.30 60.33 -28.20
C LYS A 567 -2.64 59.48 -27.10
N VAL A 568 -2.82 59.81 -25.82
CA VAL A 568 -2.34 58.99 -24.68
C VAL A 568 -3.00 57.60 -24.70
N LEU A 569 -4.33 57.53 -24.88
CA LEU A 569 -5.03 56.25 -25.07
C LEU A 569 -4.51 55.48 -26.31
N PHE A 570 -4.16 56.19 -27.39
CA PHE A 570 -3.62 55.60 -28.61
C PHE A 570 -2.21 55.02 -28.39
N SER A 571 -1.33 55.69 -27.64
CA SER A 571 0.04 55.22 -27.39
C SER A 571 0.12 53.92 -26.57
N TYR A 572 -0.89 53.66 -25.73
CA TYR A 572 -1.05 52.36 -25.05
C TYR A 572 -1.89 51.35 -25.86
N GLY A 573 -2.09 51.57 -27.16
CA GLY A 573 -2.64 50.58 -28.10
C GLY A 573 -4.17 50.56 -28.25
N TYR A 574 -4.92 51.34 -27.46
CA TYR A 574 -6.40 51.37 -27.50
C TYR A 574 -6.96 52.01 -28.78
N GLY A 575 -6.09 52.54 -29.65
CA GLY A 575 -6.44 53.18 -30.91
C GLY A 575 -6.79 52.23 -32.06
N ALA A 576 -6.14 51.06 -32.15
CA ALA A 576 -6.10 50.26 -33.39
C ALA A 576 -6.81 48.89 -33.30
N ASN A 577 -6.50 48.09 -32.27
CA ASN A 577 -6.89 46.67 -32.21
C ASN A 577 -7.95 46.34 -31.13
N VAL A 578 -8.50 47.35 -30.46
CA VAL A 578 -9.48 47.16 -29.37
C VAL A 578 -10.91 47.24 -29.90
N ALA A 579 -11.76 46.28 -29.50
CA ALA A 579 -13.16 46.24 -29.91
C ALA A 579 -13.90 47.55 -29.60
N SER A 580 -14.74 48.03 -30.54
CA SER A 580 -15.40 49.34 -30.46
C SER A 580 -16.19 49.58 -29.17
N THR A 581 -16.82 48.54 -28.62
CA THR A 581 -17.52 48.57 -27.33
C THR A 581 -16.57 48.85 -26.16
N THR A 582 -15.40 48.22 -26.13
CA THR A 582 -14.34 48.45 -25.14
C THR A 582 -13.70 49.82 -25.32
N LYS A 583 -13.42 50.27 -26.55
CA LYS A 583 -12.94 51.64 -26.81
C LYS A 583 -13.92 52.69 -26.27
N ARG A 584 -15.23 52.55 -26.57
CA ARG A 584 -16.27 53.46 -26.05
C ARG A 584 -16.34 53.45 -24.52
N ARG A 585 -16.26 52.29 -23.88
CA ARG A 585 -16.20 52.20 -22.40
C ARG A 585 -14.98 52.91 -21.83
N MET A 586 -13.80 52.72 -22.42
CA MET A 586 -12.57 53.36 -21.97
C MET A 586 -12.63 54.89 -22.09
N GLN A 587 -13.12 55.40 -23.21
CA GLN A 587 -13.39 56.83 -23.38
C GLN A 587 -14.36 57.35 -22.31
N GLN A 588 -15.45 56.63 -22.03
CA GLN A 588 -16.39 56.99 -20.95
C GLN A 588 -15.73 57.02 -19.57
N SER A 589 -14.88 56.04 -19.23
CA SER A 589 -14.10 56.03 -17.99
C SER A 589 -13.16 57.25 -17.90
N VAL A 590 -12.47 57.62 -18.97
CA VAL A 590 -11.59 58.81 -19.00
C VAL A 590 -12.38 60.11 -18.87
N HIS A 591 -13.52 60.29 -19.56
CA HIS A 591 -14.36 61.48 -19.37
C HIS A 591 -14.94 61.55 -17.93
N LEU A 592 -15.26 60.41 -17.31
CA LEU A 592 -15.68 60.35 -15.90
C LEU A 592 -14.53 60.73 -14.96
N ALA A 593 -13.34 60.14 -15.13
CA ALA A 593 -12.15 60.45 -14.33
C ALA A 593 -11.77 61.93 -14.45
N ARG A 594 -11.75 62.49 -15.67
CA ARG A 594 -11.57 63.93 -15.93
C ARG A 594 -12.57 64.78 -15.17
N ARG A 595 -13.85 64.43 -15.24
CA ARG A 595 -14.92 65.19 -14.56
C ARG A 595 -14.81 65.11 -13.04
N VAL A 596 -14.42 63.97 -12.49
CA VAL A 596 -14.12 63.81 -11.05
C VAL A 596 -12.92 64.67 -10.67
N LEU A 597 -11.80 64.56 -11.38
CA LEU A 597 -10.57 65.32 -11.11
C LEU A 597 -10.77 66.85 -11.26
N GLN A 598 -11.59 67.30 -12.21
CA GLN A 598 -12.04 68.70 -12.31
C GLN A 598 -12.91 69.12 -11.13
N LEU A 599 -13.88 68.28 -10.72
CA LEU A 599 -14.71 68.54 -9.54
C LEU A 599 -13.89 68.54 -8.25
N GLU A 600 -12.83 67.74 -8.13
CA GLU A 600 -11.90 67.73 -6.99
C GLU A 600 -10.98 68.95 -6.99
N LYS A 601 -10.43 69.36 -8.15
CA LYS A 601 -9.74 70.65 -8.30
C LYS A 601 -10.66 71.82 -7.88
N ALA A 602 -11.93 71.81 -8.29
CA ALA A 602 -12.90 72.83 -7.90
C ALA A 602 -13.30 72.76 -6.40
N ASN A 603 -13.50 71.56 -5.84
CA ASN A 603 -13.90 71.36 -4.44
C ASN A 603 -12.73 71.70 -3.48
N THR A 604 -11.49 71.40 -3.86
CA THR A 604 -10.29 71.82 -3.11
C THR A 604 -10.04 73.32 -3.21
N GLY A 605 -10.35 73.96 -4.35
CA GLY A 605 -10.42 75.42 -4.50
C GLY A 605 -11.45 76.03 -3.54
N LEU A 606 -12.72 75.67 -3.68
CA LEU A 606 -13.82 76.15 -2.83
C LEU A 606 -13.60 75.89 -1.33
N ARG A 607 -12.87 74.83 -0.96
CA ARG A 607 -12.45 74.59 0.44
C ARG A 607 -11.41 75.60 0.94
N LYS A 608 -10.47 76.04 0.10
CA LYS A 608 -9.56 77.14 0.42
C LYS A 608 -10.34 78.45 0.55
N ASP A 609 -11.19 78.76 -0.43
CA ASP A 609 -12.03 79.97 -0.44
C ASP A 609 -12.89 80.04 0.84
N VAL A 610 -13.52 78.94 1.25
CA VAL A 610 -14.31 78.85 2.49
C VAL A 610 -13.46 79.06 3.75
N VAL A 611 -12.17 78.68 3.76
CA VAL A 611 -11.24 78.97 4.87
C VAL A 611 -10.84 80.45 4.85
N GLU A 612 -10.55 81.03 3.69
CA GLU A 612 -10.23 82.46 3.54
C GLU A 612 -11.41 83.35 3.92
N TYR A 613 -12.63 83.04 3.46
CA TYR A 613 -13.85 83.74 3.87
C TYR A 613 -14.12 83.58 5.37
N LYS A 614 -13.89 82.41 5.98
CA LYS A 614 -13.98 82.26 7.44
C LYS A 614 -12.96 83.13 8.17
N ASN A 615 -11.72 83.21 7.70
CA ASN A 615 -10.70 84.07 8.28
C ASN A 615 -11.07 85.55 8.16
N LYS A 616 -11.65 85.97 7.03
CA LYS A 616 -12.13 87.34 6.79
C LYS A 616 -13.39 87.69 7.59
N ILE A 617 -14.29 86.73 7.81
CA ILE A 617 -15.41 86.88 8.76
C ILE A 617 -14.85 87.03 10.18
N ASN A 618 -13.87 86.22 10.58
CA ASN A 618 -13.24 86.31 11.91
C ASN A 618 -12.46 87.61 12.15
N SER A 619 -11.97 88.31 11.11
CA SER A 619 -11.39 89.66 11.26
C SER A 619 -12.50 90.72 11.35
N LEU A 620 -13.51 90.66 10.48
CA LEU A 620 -14.65 91.58 10.50
C LEU A 620 -15.45 91.50 11.80
N VAL A 621 -15.61 90.30 12.39
CA VAL A 621 -16.25 90.13 13.71
C VAL A 621 -15.47 90.86 14.80
N LYS A 622 -14.12 90.78 14.80
CA LYS A 622 -13.28 91.52 15.77
C LYS A 622 -13.34 93.03 15.56
N GLU A 623 -13.41 93.48 14.30
CA GLU A 623 -13.63 94.90 13.98
C GLU A 623 -15.00 95.38 14.48
N VAL A 624 -16.06 94.58 14.27
CA VAL A 624 -17.41 94.85 14.80
C VAL A 624 -17.41 94.87 16.33
N GLU A 625 -16.81 93.89 16.99
CA GLU A 625 -16.62 93.85 18.46
C GLU A 625 -15.92 95.12 18.97
N ASN A 626 -14.83 95.54 18.32
CA ASN A 626 -14.12 96.79 18.67
C ASN A 626 -15.01 98.03 18.48
N THR A 627 -15.81 98.10 17.41
CA THR A 627 -16.74 99.23 17.19
C THR A 627 -17.93 99.22 18.14
N ASN A 628 -18.47 98.06 18.51
CA ASN A 628 -19.53 97.94 19.52
C ASN A 628 -19.00 98.33 20.91
N ASN A 629 -17.80 97.88 21.30
CA ASN A 629 -17.17 98.32 22.54
C ASN A 629 -16.99 99.85 22.61
N LEU A 630 -16.75 100.52 21.48
CA LEU A 630 -16.68 101.98 21.38
C LEU A 630 -18.08 102.64 21.39
N LEU A 631 -19.07 101.98 20.79
CA LEU A 631 -20.47 102.43 20.74
C LEU A 631 -21.14 102.34 22.12
N ASP A 632 -20.93 101.24 22.85
CA ASP A 632 -21.45 101.03 24.22
C ASP A 632 -20.88 102.06 25.21
N GLN A 633 -19.61 102.48 25.02
CA GLN A 633 -19.04 103.62 25.75
C GLN A 633 -19.74 104.94 25.41
N SER A 634 -20.18 105.12 24.16
CA SER A 634 -20.90 106.31 23.70
C SER A 634 -22.41 106.30 24.00
N GLN A 635 -23.02 105.15 24.28
CA GLN A 635 -24.46 104.99 24.54
C GLN A 635 -24.80 104.88 26.03
N GLN A 636 -23.84 105.03 26.94
CA GLN A 636 -24.11 104.97 28.38
C GLN A 636 -25.15 106.03 28.80
N PRO A 637 -26.23 105.66 29.52
CA PRO A 637 -27.30 106.58 29.86
C PRO A 637 -26.80 107.82 30.61
N TYR A 638 -27.46 108.96 30.36
CA TYR A 638 -27.14 110.26 30.99
C TYR A 638 -26.93 110.21 32.51
N SER A 639 -27.52 109.25 33.22
CA SER A 639 -27.26 109.00 34.66
C SER A 639 -25.77 108.81 34.98
N TYR A 640 -25.03 107.99 34.21
CA TYR A 640 -23.60 107.76 34.44
C TYR A 640 -22.77 109.02 34.14
N LEU A 641 -23.13 109.75 33.07
CA LEU A 641 -22.50 111.03 32.74
C LEU A 641 -22.78 112.09 33.83
N ILE A 642 -24.02 112.16 34.34
CA ILE A 642 -24.41 113.02 35.47
C ILE A 642 -23.68 112.62 36.75
N GLN A 643 -23.41 111.34 36.99
CA GLN A 643 -22.67 110.89 38.17
C GLN A 643 -21.15 111.17 38.04
N SER A 644 -20.60 111.14 36.83
CA SER A 644 -19.27 111.66 36.49
C SER A 644 -19.16 113.19 36.60
N ILE A 645 -20.24 113.92 36.32
CA ILE A 645 -20.32 115.38 36.52
C ILE A 645 -20.40 115.68 38.02
N LYS A 646 -21.31 115.05 38.77
CA LYS A 646 -21.46 115.25 40.22
C LYS A 646 -20.18 114.95 41.03
N THR A 647 -19.40 113.96 40.61
CA THR A 647 -18.10 113.66 41.26
C THR A 647 -17.05 114.74 40.95
N ARG A 648 -17.07 115.35 39.75
CA ARG A 648 -16.27 116.54 39.44
C ARG A 648 -16.77 117.79 40.17
N ASP A 649 -18.08 118.00 40.27
CA ASP A 649 -18.66 119.13 41.03
C ASP A 649 -18.28 119.06 42.51
N ALA A 650 -18.25 117.86 43.11
CA ALA A 650 -17.78 117.65 44.47
C ALA A 650 -16.27 118.00 44.63
N GLN A 651 -15.43 117.65 43.66
CA GLN A 651 -14.02 118.06 43.63
C GLN A 651 -13.86 119.56 43.47
N ILE A 652 -14.69 120.21 42.64
CA ILE A 652 -14.71 121.68 42.47
C ILE A 652 -15.14 122.37 43.78
N GLN A 653 -16.14 121.83 44.50
CA GLN A 653 -16.50 122.35 45.83
C GLN A 653 -15.37 122.20 46.85
N GLN A 654 -14.66 121.07 46.86
CA GLN A 654 -13.51 120.85 47.73
C GLN A 654 -12.37 121.84 47.43
N GLN A 655 -12.06 122.08 46.15
CA GLN A 655 -11.09 123.08 45.72
C GLN A 655 -11.54 124.50 46.09
N GLY A 656 -12.81 124.84 45.89
CA GLY A 656 -13.39 126.11 46.31
C GLY A 656 -13.33 126.34 47.83
N ALA A 657 -13.45 125.29 48.65
CA ALA A 657 -13.23 125.37 50.08
C ALA A 657 -11.77 125.69 50.43
N THR A 658 -10.79 125.05 49.77
CA THR A 658 -9.36 125.38 49.98
C THR A 658 -8.99 126.79 49.51
N ILE A 659 -9.61 127.30 48.45
CA ILE A 659 -9.42 128.69 48.00
C ILE A 659 -9.88 129.67 49.07
N LYS A 660 -11.06 129.47 49.69
CA LYS A 660 -11.55 130.36 50.77
C LYS A 660 -10.62 130.45 51.97
N VAL A 661 -9.99 129.35 52.38
CA VAL A 661 -9.00 129.37 53.47
C VAL A 661 -7.79 130.22 53.08
N LEU A 662 -7.31 130.09 51.84
CA LEU A 662 -6.20 130.91 51.31
C LEU A 662 -6.60 132.39 51.13
N GLU A 663 -7.87 132.70 50.83
CA GLU A 663 -8.41 134.07 50.81
C GLU A 663 -8.47 134.69 52.23
N GLU A 664 -8.80 133.90 53.26
CA GLU A 664 -8.77 134.35 54.66
C GLU A 664 -7.33 134.59 55.16
N ASP A 665 -6.38 133.74 54.77
CA ASP A 665 -4.95 133.97 55.03
C ASP A 665 -4.41 135.19 54.28
N LEU A 666 -4.78 135.39 53.02
CA LEU A 666 -4.44 136.60 52.27
C LEU A 666 -4.97 137.85 52.99
N ARG A 667 -6.23 137.86 53.43
CA ARG A 667 -6.82 138.98 54.19
C ARG A 667 -6.14 139.25 55.53
N ARG A 668 -5.54 138.23 56.16
CA ARG A 668 -4.72 138.37 57.37
C ARG A 668 -3.45 139.17 57.05
N VAL A 669 -2.71 138.75 56.02
CA VAL A 669 -1.50 139.42 55.54
C VAL A 669 -1.79 140.82 54.98
N GLU A 670 -2.95 141.03 54.33
CA GLU A 670 -3.38 142.36 53.89
C GLU A 670 -3.66 143.32 55.05
N LYS A 671 -4.17 142.85 56.20
CA LYS A 671 -4.30 143.69 57.40
C LYS A 671 -2.94 144.07 57.97
N GLU A 672 -2.02 143.12 58.07
CA GLU A 672 -0.65 143.36 58.55
C GLU A 672 0.08 144.35 57.61
N ARG A 673 -0.10 144.22 56.29
CA ARG A 673 0.34 145.19 55.28
C ARG A 673 -0.32 146.56 55.49
N ASP A 674 -1.62 146.63 55.74
CA ASP A 674 -2.34 147.90 55.85
C ASP A 674 -2.03 148.63 57.16
N GLU A 675 -1.68 147.93 58.24
CA GLU A 675 -1.17 148.54 59.47
C GLU A 675 0.26 149.09 59.28
N MET A 676 1.12 148.37 58.56
CA MET A 676 2.41 148.88 58.07
C MET A 676 2.23 150.10 57.15
N ALA A 677 1.28 150.07 56.22
CA ALA A 677 0.99 151.18 55.31
C ALA A 677 0.40 152.40 56.05
N ARG A 678 -0.39 152.20 57.11
CA ARG A 678 -0.88 153.30 57.97
C ARG A 678 0.25 153.99 58.72
N THR A 679 1.18 153.24 59.31
CA THR A 679 2.34 153.85 59.99
C THR A 679 3.25 154.57 58.98
N GLN A 680 3.46 154.02 57.78
CA GLN A 680 4.17 154.68 56.69
C GLN A 680 3.46 155.97 56.21
N ASN A 681 2.14 155.94 56.01
CA ASN A 681 1.37 157.09 55.56
C ASN A 681 1.26 158.19 56.64
N GLN A 682 1.25 157.83 57.93
CA GLN A 682 1.32 158.81 59.01
C GLN A 682 2.66 159.58 58.97
N MET A 683 3.77 158.87 58.81
CA MET A 683 5.09 159.50 58.61
C MET A 683 5.15 160.35 57.33
N SER A 684 4.46 159.93 56.27
CA SER A 684 4.37 160.67 55.00
C SER A 684 3.53 161.95 55.13
N LEU A 685 2.42 161.92 55.88
CA LEU A 685 1.58 163.10 56.13
C LEU A 685 2.28 164.16 56.98
N ASP A 686 3.10 163.75 57.94
CA ASP A 686 3.89 164.70 58.74
C ASP A 686 5.08 165.28 57.95
N LEU A 687 5.57 164.58 56.91
CA LEU A 687 6.44 165.14 55.86
C LEU A 687 5.71 166.11 54.91
N GLU A 688 4.51 165.77 54.43
CA GLU A 688 3.72 166.64 53.54
C GLU A 688 3.23 167.92 54.23
N ARG A 689 2.94 167.89 55.53
CA ARG A 689 2.63 169.09 56.33
C ARG A 689 3.76 170.11 56.32
N LEU A 690 5.01 169.65 56.40
CA LEU A 690 6.21 170.50 56.31
C LEU A 690 6.45 171.03 54.88
N LEU A 691 5.91 170.36 53.85
CA LEU A 691 5.96 170.81 52.47
C LEU A 691 4.83 171.80 52.14
N ASN A 692 3.58 171.54 52.53
CA ASN A 692 2.46 172.44 52.22
C ASN A 692 2.58 173.81 52.90
N GLN A 693 3.11 173.89 54.14
CA GLN A 693 3.43 175.17 54.79
C GLN A 693 4.44 176.03 53.99
N LYS A 694 5.22 175.42 53.11
CA LYS A 694 6.17 176.10 52.20
C LYS A 694 5.49 176.60 50.91
N GLU A 695 4.41 175.95 50.46
CA GLU A 695 3.71 176.26 49.20
C GLU A 695 2.54 177.23 49.38
N GLU A 696 1.82 177.20 50.51
CA GLU A 696 0.79 178.21 50.84
C GLU A 696 1.36 179.64 50.86
N MET A 697 2.60 179.78 51.33
CA MET A 697 3.42 181.01 51.29
C MET A 697 3.77 181.52 49.87
N ALA A 698 3.64 180.67 48.85
CA ALA A 698 3.94 181.03 47.47
C ALA A 698 2.69 181.48 46.70
N VAL A 699 1.61 180.70 46.72
CA VAL A 699 0.46 180.89 45.81
C VAL A 699 -0.39 182.12 46.16
N MET A 700 -0.51 182.48 47.44
CA MET A 700 -1.33 183.61 47.87
C MET A 700 -0.85 184.97 47.31
N LYS A 701 0.41 185.06 46.85
CA LYS A 701 0.96 186.23 46.17
C LYS A 701 0.39 186.47 44.77
N GLN A 702 -0.17 185.45 44.11
CA GLN A 702 -0.25 185.44 42.65
C GLN A 702 -1.64 185.74 42.04
N VAL A 703 -2.75 185.50 42.76
CA VAL A 703 -4.11 185.60 42.18
C VAL A 703 -4.79 186.96 42.43
N VAL A 704 -4.46 187.65 43.53
CA VAL A 704 -4.94 189.03 43.78
C VAL A 704 -4.29 190.05 42.82
N LEU A 705 -3.23 189.66 42.10
CA LEU A 705 -2.41 190.55 41.28
C LEU A 705 -3.07 191.10 40.01
N SER A 706 -4.17 190.52 39.52
CA SER A 706 -4.85 190.95 38.29
C SER A 706 -6.22 190.28 38.10
N LEU A 707 -7.39 190.87 38.39
CA LEU A 707 -7.77 192.19 38.93
C LEU A 707 -7.65 193.45 38.06
N SER A 708 -7.17 193.37 36.80
CA SER A 708 -7.30 194.48 35.85
C SER A 708 -7.40 194.00 34.40
N GLU A 709 -8.38 194.59 33.68
CA GLU A 709 -8.45 194.78 32.21
C GLU A 709 -8.24 193.56 31.28
N ARG A 710 -9.24 193.19 30.48
CA ARG A 710 -9.55 193.74 29.14
C ARG A 710 -8.39 193.67 28.12
N LYS A 711 -8.61 192.79 27.14
CA LYS A 711 -8.14 192.86 25.73
C LYS A 711 -6.63 192.75 25.46
N LEU A 712 -6.36 192.32 24.22
CA LEU A 712 -5.06 192.25 23.56
C LEU A 712 -4.08 191.24 24.21
N ASP A 713 -3.09 190.70 23.52
CA ASP A 713 -3.05 190.14 22.16
C ASP A 713 -1.78 189.25 22.11
N THR A 714 -1.48 188.61 20.98
CA THR A 714 -0.12 188.15 20.60
C THR A 714 0.68 187.32 21.63
N GLY A 715 0.65 185.99 21.48
CA GLY A 715 1.83 185.18 21.12
C GLY A 715 3.02 184.99 22.09
N HIS A 716 3.60 183.78 21.98
CA HIS A 716 4.94 183.37 22.48
C HIS A 716 5.12 183.19 24.00
N ALA A 717 5.95 182.25 24.50
CA ALA A 717 6.55 181.07 23.84
C ALA A 717 7.18 180.08 24.86
N LYS A 718 7.18 178.78 24.51
CA LYS A 718 8.18 177.73 24.89
C LYS A 718 8.22 177.34 26.40
N THR A 719 8.76 176.19 26.84
CA THR A 719 9.62 175.17 26.18
C THR A 719 9.49 173.79 26.90
N ARG A 720 9.42 172.68 26.13
CA ARG A 720 10.16 171.37 26.27
C ARG A 720 10.08 170.56 27.59
N ASP A 721 10.31 169.25 27.69
CA ASP A 721 10.48 168.05 26.80
C ASP A 721 10.27 166.80 27.76
N PHE A 722 10.28 165.49 27.43
CA PHE A 722 10.64 164.70 26.23
C PHE A 722 9.74 163.43 26.06
N ARG A 723 10.34 162.22 25.95
CA ARG A 723 9.78 160.88 25.62
C ARG A 723 10.96 159.83 25.80
N PRO A 724 11.05 158.61 25.18
CA PRO A 724 10.13 157.45 25.08
C PRO A 724 10.77 156.01 25.19
N SER A 725 9.98 154.98 25.58
CA SER A 725 9.81 153.62 24.93
C SER A 725 10.89 152.49 24.78
N LYS A 726 10.40 151.22 24.64
CA LYS A 726 10.94 150.00 23.91
C LYS A 726 12.05 149.11 24.59
N SER A 727 12.29 147.80 24.29
CA SER A 727 11.61 146.69 23.53
C SER A 727 12.34 145.29 23.48
N LEU A 728 11.61 144.17 23.15
CA LEU A 728 11.96 142.99 22.26
C LEU A 728 12.84 141.73 22.67
N SER A 729 12.85 140.68 21.78
CA SER A 729 13.65 139.38 21.68
C SER A 729 13.01 138.06 22.26
N THR A 730 13.34 136.75 22.02
CA THR A 730 14.02 135.83 21.01
C THR A 730 13.86 134.30 21.47
N THR A 731 14.22 133.14 20.83
CA THR A 731 14.28 132.52 19.45
C THR A 731 14.92 131.06 19.47
N SER A 732 14.69 130.14 18.46
CA SER A 732 15.39 128.81 18.13
C SER A 732 14.97 127.47 18.85
N ARG A 733 15.27 126.16 18.51
CA ARG A 733 15.87 125.27 17.42
C ARG A 733 15.71 123.73 17.83
N ARG A 734 16.00 122.57 17.13
CA ARG A 734 16.09 122.05 15.70
C ARG A 734 16.53 120.51 15.62
N PHE A 735 16.16 119.73 14.57
CA PHE A 735 16.91 118.62 13.82
C PHE A 735 16.69 117.06 13.87
N HIS A 736 17.36 116.35 12.90
CA HIS A 736 17.25 114.98 12.26
C HIS A 736 17.93 113.77 13.00
N GLN A 737 18.13 112.51 12.53
CA GLN A 737 18.33 111.85 11.19
C GLN A 737 18.04 110.31 11.15
N ALA A 738 18.33 109.58 10.04
CA ALA A 738 17.89 108.20 9.72
C ALA A 738 18.99 107.28 9.09
N PHE A 739 18.69 105.97 8.88
CA PHE A 739 19.44 105.03 8.00
C PHE A 739 18.57 103.87 7.43
N GLU A 740 19.12 103.04 6.53
CA GLU A 740 18.42 102.22 5.53
C GLU A 740 18.27 100.69 5.83
N THR A 741 17.77 99.93 4.84
CA THR A 741 17.13 98.60 4.91
C THR A 741 17.93 97.42 4.32
N HIS A 742 17.58 96.19 4.72
CA HIS A 742 17.33 95.10 3.76
C HIS A 742 16.39 94.02 4.35
N ASP A 743 15.83 93.20 3.45
CA ASP A 743 14.70 92.28 3.61
C ASP A 743 15.14 90.88 4.14
N ASP A 744 14.28 89.89 4.41
CA ASP A 744 12.85 89.69 4.13
C ASP A 744 12.21 88.83 5.28
N PRO A 745 10.88 88.84 5.52
CA PRO A 745 10.33 88.52 6.85
C PRO A 745 9.49 87.22 6.98
N ASN A 746 9.06 86.95 8.23
CA ASN A 746 7.89 86.14 8.64
C ASN A 746 7.95 84.61 8.36
N VAL A 747 7.83 83.69 9.32
CA VAL A 747 7.21 83.66 10.68
C VAL A 747 5.70 83.90 10.69
N VAL A 748 4.91 82.87 11.04
CA VAL A 748 3.90 82.89 12.13
C VAL A 748 3.09 81.57 12.21
N LYS A 749 2.73 81.25 13.46
CA LYS A 749 2.04 80.07 14.05
C LYS A 749 0.48 80.18 13.88
N PRO A 750 -0.40 79.57 14.71
CA PRO A 750 -0.75 78.13 14.80
C PRO A 750 -2.28 77.79 14.89
N GLY A 751 -2.63 76.54 14.55
CA GLY A 751 -3.49 75.59 15.33
C GLY A 751 -4.90 75.91 15.89
N SER A 752 -5.85 75.01 15.59
CA SER A 752 -6.97 74.53 16.45
C SER A 752 -7.34 73.09 16.00
N LEU A 753 -7.71 72.06 16.80
CA LEU A 753 -8.54 71.91 18.02
C LEU A 753 -10.06 71.99 17.72
N HIS A 754 -10.96 71.13 18.23
CA HIS A 754 -10.88 70.15 19.34
C HIS A 754 -12.11 69.17 19.41
N MET A 755 -12.20 68.33 20.47
CA MET A 755 -13.39 67.58 21.02
C MET A 755 -13.79 66.19 20.39
N THR A 756 -14.30 65.16 21.10
CA THR A 756 -14.33 64.77 22.55
C THR A 756 -14.78 63.30 22.83
N LYS A 757 -14.12 62.64 23.82
CA LYS A 757 -14.64 61.82 24.98
C LYS A 757 -15.60 60.61 24.71
N ALA A 758 -15.77 59.60 25.60
CA ALA A 758 -15.38 59.45 27.03
C ALA A 758 -14.97 58.01 27.45
N LYS A 759 -14.46 57.90 28.70
CA LYS A 759 -14.09 56.70 29.52
C LYS A 759 -15.21 56.44 30.59
N PRO A 760 -15.17 55.47 31.55
CA PRO A 760 -14.06 54.73 32.23
C PRO A 760 -14.28 53.17 32.29
N VAL A 761 -13.66 52.27 33.07
CA VAL A 761 -12.98 52.22 34.42
C VAL A 761 -11.71 51.32 34.40
N GLN A 762 -11.02 51.13 35.53
CA GLN A 762 -9.64 50.58 35.69
C GLN A 762 -9.54 49.21 36.42
N GLY A 763 -8.39 48.54 36.27
CA GLY A 763 -7.83 47.55 37.22
C GLY A 763 -7.85 46.07 36.78
N SER A 764 -6.98 45.17 37.26
CA SER A 764 -5.70 45.34 37.98
C SER A 764 -4.86 44.03 38.00
N THR A 765 -3.52 44.16 37.94
CA THR A 765 -2.45 43.27 38.51
C THR A 765 -2.40 41.74 38.30
N HIS A 766 -1.19 41.29 37.87
CA HIS A 766 -0.43 40.10 38.32
C HIS A 766 -0.86 38.67 37.89
N SER A 767 0.03 37.93 37.20
CA SER A 767 1.03 37.03 37.83
C SER A 767 1.71 36.09 36.81
N LYS A 768 2.80 35.42 37.21
CA LYS A 768 3.52 34.39 36.41
C LYS A 768 3.06 32.98 36.80
N ARG A 769 2.93 32.08 35.81
CA ARG A 769 3.56 30.75 35.78
C ARG A 769 3.22 30.03 34.46
N GLY A 770 4.16 29.25 33.93
CA GLY A 770 3.92 28.40 32.77
C GLY A 770 3.52 26.97 33.17
N THR A 771 3.01 26.22 32.21
CA THR A 771 2.72 24.78 32.32
C THR A 771 3.31 24.05 31.11
N HIS A 772 3.90 22.88 31.34
CA HIS A 772 4.50 22.06 30.27
C HIS A 772 3.43 21.32 29.46
N PHE A 773 3.72 21.12 28.17
CA PHE A 773 2.93 20.27 27.29
C PHE A 773 3.01 18.80 27.76
N SER A 774 1.87 18.17 28.05
CA SER A 774 1.82 16.78 28.49
C SER A 774 1.95 15.82 27.30
N LYS A 775 2.80 14.80 27.43
CA LYS A 775 2.85 13.65 26.50
C LYS A 775 2.24 12.43 27.21
N VAL A 776 1.33 11.74 26.51
CA VAL A 776 0.57 10.60 27.05
C VAL A 776 1.17 9.27 26.56
N TYR A 777 1.66 8.50 27.53
CA TYR A 777 1.74 7.03 27.61
C TYR A 777 1.98 6.15 26.36
N GLY A 778 3.18 5.62 26.31
CA GLY A 778 3.53 4.23 25.99
C GLY A 778 4.85 3.90 26.72
N VAL A 779 5.27 2.66 27.03
CA VAL A 779 4.75 1.30 26.76
C VAL A 779 5.29 0.38 27.89
N ALA A 780 4.53 -0.62 28.34
CA ALA A 780 5.07 -1.91 28.83
C ALA A 780 3.96 -2.95 29.05
N LYS A 781 4.19 -4.19 28.61
CA LYS A 781 3.56 -5.42 29.15
C LYS A 781 4.64 -6.24 29.84
N THR A 782 4.27 -6.93 30.91
CA THR A 782 4.87 -8.18 31.39
C THR A 782 3.73 -9.07 31.85
#